data_AF-A0A3S0D181-F1
#
_entry.id   AF-A0A3S0D181-F1
#
_cell.length_a   1.000
_cell.length_b   1.000
_cell.length_c   1.000
_cell.angle_alpha   90.00
_cell.angle_beta   90.00
_cell.angle_gamma   90.00
#
_symmetry.space_group_name_H-M   'P 1'
#
loop_
_entity.id
_entity.type
_entity.pdbx_description
1 polymer ?
#
loop_
_entity_poly.entity_id
_entity_poly.type
_entity_poly.pdbx_seq_one_letter_code
_entity_poly.pdbx_strand_id
1 'polypeptide(L)'
;MQLMNKGRLGKLILGIGCAIVVANCSSGNSTTHSNGYLSVSYNGSKSINSIQVTNGSVQKIFVSLKDSSGVRGQIVRINVSNPDVASVYPSKCALSSGSAVNSTCMVTINGLQLGNTNINISSNGYPTLSLPTVSQPTVVFGTFEVESYGQMLSNLSPVPVQYSAKGRQIMIKASIVGSSGIESSTSGVLNFALESVDGATISPNAAQACDGITSHNSKCSIPPWTISSAGAPNITLVGSVAGGITGLPGFIPSTLSNPTYPNLVVSATQAQLIPGKIVVSSQSGNIVPIGMHAPVFVNWSNASESGSATITLTSTNPSVIKFYAFNESGIENTMDSVTCSLNNTIESELNCGFGVKSMTTKPNLSSSIVAIINSHTGSIPSSIEPLVLTVSEQELPIRSIKFTNNSESQAIWVGITQGGANAFVSPTANTQQVSTTHDLTPGAVSMCGLSNPRAACPVGSTCRPGGAVVESTTKLFCFWDALVPVNGYKIESHGGSTIVNISASSRDPNGIVWSGNFFGRMRCSESGICQVGSCGNGTGLACAPGTGAAPGGVVTLGELTFQENNNPDYYDVSIINGVNFGLSFGPESSSTLIQTSNNAYICGVAGSLESMLNWPSNTTSGLPAASWKMLPDQNSVYPFNGSVNDPQRFYRWVDNASSTVCNAESNCSGGLVCGYRLNSVYSSESGINQGTNSVYTQYCGHHVAWLTADTIAGFGAIPNTTPAESIFNLNASWANPVAGEPTIYVTNLQLCTINTFSSFQNPAPSGSAGSSLLACGGTLWSQYTRGSSGFTLVTNNQNWQDNVLPTINWLKRGCPTCYSYPFDDPTSTFTCVPSATAGKPAVYDASFVDIK
;
A
#
# COMPACT_ATOMS: atom_id res chain seq x y z
N MET A 1 -3.24 -20.51 -73.23
CA MET A 1 -2.98 -20.53 -74.68
C MET A 1 -1.69 -21.33 -74.88
N GLN A 2 -1.82 -22.43 -75.63
CA GLN A 2 -0.81 -23.28 -76.30
C GLN A 2 0.59 -22.66 -76.51
N LEU A 3 1.74 -23.35 -76.64
CA LEU A 3 2.20 -24.75 -76.78
C LEU A 3 3.76 -24.65 -76.60
N MET A 4 4.45 -25.48 -75.80
CA MET A 4 5.24 -26.68 -76.20
C MET A 4 6.02 -26.54 -77.55
N ASN A 5 7.25 -27.04 -77.74
CA ASN A 5 7.78 -28.32 -77.28
C ASN A 5 9.28 -28.57 -77.64
N LYS A 6 9.80 -29.69 -77.08
CA LYS A 6 10.97 -30.57 -77.39
C LYS A 6 12.22 -30.34 -76.52
N GLY A 7 12.79 -31.30 -75.78
CA GLY A 7 12.46 -32.71 -75.48
C GLY A 7 13.73 -33.54 -75.22
N ARG A 8 13.76 -34.43 -74.20
CA ARG A 8 14.38 -35.79 -74.21
C ARG A 8 14.24 -36.55 -72.86
N LEU A 9 13.98 -37.86 -73.00
CA LEU A 9 13.79 -38.99 -72.06
C LEU A 9 14.88 -39.14 -70.96
N GLY A 10 14.68 -39.80 -69.81
CA GLY A 10 13.53 -40.52 -69.22
C GLY A 10 13.89 -41.26 -67.89
N LYS A 11 12.83 -41.66 -67.16
CA LYS A 11 12.71 -42.66 -66.04
C LYS A 11 13.20 -42.32 -64.60
N LEU A 12 12.18 -41.90 -63.82
CA LEU A 12 11.79 -42.11 -62.41
C LEU A 12 12.50 -43.18 -61.52
N ILE A 13 12.85 -42.83 -60.27
CA ILE A 13 12.27 -43.33 -58.97
C ILE A 13 12.97 -42.66 -57.74
N LEU A 14 12.17 -42.47 -56.68
CA LEU A 14 12.38 -41.96 -55.31
C LEU A 14 13.74 -42.13 -54.62
N GLY A 15 14.12 -41.15 -53.77
CA GLY A 15 15.17 -41.25 -52.75
C GLY A 15 15.07 -40.18 -51.65
N ILE A 16 15.05 -40.65 -50.40
CA ILE A 16 14.89 -39.97 -49.10
C ILE A 16 16.07 -39.04 -48.75
N GLY A 17 15.83 -37.93 -48.04
CA GLY A 17 16.87 -37.04 -47.50
C GLY A 17 16.50 -36.40 -46.16
N CYS A 18 16.99 -37.02 -45.08
CA CYS A 18 16.96 -36.67 -43.66
C CYS A 18 16.91 -35.17 -43.27
N ALA A 19 15.93 -34.79 -42.44
CA ALA A 19 15.98 -33.60 -41.60
C ALA A 19 16.76 -33.91 -40.30
N ILE A 20 17.77 -33.10 -40.01
CA ILE A 20 18.63 -33.22 -38.84
C ILE A 20 17.87 -32.73 -37.61
N VAL A 21 17.46 -33.66 -36.74
CA VAL A 21 17.03 -33.39 -35.37
C VAL A 21 18.30 -33.29 -34.52
N VAL A 22 18.58 -32.11 -33.97
CA VAL A 22 19.64 -31.93 -32.97
C VAL A 22 19.08 -32.41 -31.64
N ALA A 23 19.30 -33.69 -31.33
CA ALA A 23 19.14 -34.25 -30.00
C ALA A 23 20.41 -33.97 -29.18
N ASN A 24 20.29 -33.19 -28.11
CA ASN A 24 21.29 -33.16 -27.05
C ASN A 24 20.82 -34.06 -25.91
N CYS A 25 21.60 -35.11 -25.64
CA CYS A 25 21.44 -36.01 -24.50
C CYS A 25 22.63 -35.85 -23.54
N SER A 26 22.33 -35.56 -22.26
CA SER A 26 22.96 -36.11 -21.05
C SER A 26 22.27 -35.46 -19.83
N SER A 27 21.75 -36.12 -18.81
CA SER A 27 21.87 -37.50 -18.32
C SER A 27 20.71 -37.78 -17.33
N GLY A 28 19.98 -38.88 -17.53
CA GLY A 28 19.45 -39.75 -16.45
C GLY A 28 18.41 -39.22 -15.46
N ASN A 29 17.18 -38.91 -15.90
CA ASN A 29 15.93 -39.50 -15.39
C ASN A 29 14.78 -39.00 -16.29
N SER A 30 14.27 -39.82 -17.22
CA SER A 30 13.22 -39.38 -18.14
C SER A 30 11.85 -39.40 -17.47
N THR A 31 11.55 -38.39 -16.67
CA THR A 31 10.16 -37.94 -16.53
C THR A 31 9.78 -37.33 -17.88
N THR A 32 8.79 -37.89 -18.58
CA THR A 32 8.28 -37.29 -19.82
C THR A 32 7.59 -35.97 -19.48
N HIS A 33 8.27 -34.85 -19.72
CA HIS A 33 7.68 -33.52 -19.61
C HIS A 33 6.79 -33.28 -20.83
N SER A 34 5.53 -32.90 -20.62
CA SER A 34 4.61 -32.51 -21.69
C SER A 34 4.15 -31.08 -21.46
N ASN A 35 4.38 -30.23 -22.46
CA ASN A 35 3.78 -28.91 -22.49
C ASN A 35 2.34 -29.05 -22.99
N GLY A 36 1.37 -28.68 -22.16
CA GLY A 36 -0.02 -28.52 -22.56
C GLY A 36 -0.26 -27.12 -23.15
N TYR A 37 -1.23 -26.39 -22.60
CA TYR A 37 -1.56 -25.04 -23.08
C TYR A 37 -1.88 -24.07 -21.94
N LEU A 38 -1.84 -22.78 -22.27
CA LEU A 38 -2.28 -21.70 -21.39
C LEU A 38 -3.77 -21.44 -21.59
N SER A 39 -4.52 -21.27 -20.50
CA SER A 39 -5.93 -20.91 -20.52
C SER A 39 -6.22 -19.74 -19.59
N VAL A 40 -7.28 -18.99 -19.86
CA VAL A 40 -7.78 -17.94 -18.95
C VAL A 40 -9.22 -18.23 -18.58
N SER A 41 -9.58 -17.97 -17.32
CA SER A 41 -10.94 -18.11 -16.80
C SER A 41 -11.21 -17.05 -15.74
N TYR A 42 -12.47 -16.77 -15.43
CA TYR A 42 -12.79 -15.86 -14.32
C TYR A 42 -12.78 -16.57 -12.95
N ASN A 43 -12.97 -17.89 -12.91
CA ASN A 43 -13.13 -18.69 -11.69
C ASN A 43 -12.20 -19.92 -11.61
N GLY A 44 -11.15 -19.98 -12.45
CA GLY A 44 -10.23 -21.12 -12.54
C GLY A 44 -10.73 -22.32 -13.36
N SER A 45 -12.03 -22.34 -13.72
CA SER A 45 -12.70 -23.51 -14.31
C SER A 45 -12.98 -23.33 -15.79
N LYS A 46 -13.86 -22.39 -16.17
CA LYS A 46 -14.33 -22.25 -17.56
C LYS A 46 -13.47 -21.27 -18.34
N SER A 47 -12.86 -21.75 -19.42
CA SER A 47 -12.04 -20.91 -20.30
C SER A 47 -12.86 -19.78 -20.95
N ILE A 48 -12.25 -18.61 -21.07
CA ILE A 48 -12.80 -17.43 -21.73
C ILE A 48 -11.89 -16.98 -22.87
N ASN A 49 -12.48 -16.32 -23.87
CA ASN A 49 -11.78 -15.87 -25.07
C ASN A 49 -11.76 -14.35 -25.23
N SER A 50 -12.45 -13.61 -24.35
CA SER A 50 -12.51 -12.15 -24.37
C SER A 50 -12.82 -11.62 -22.97
N ILE A 51 -12.43 -10.39 -22.71
CA ILE A 51 -12.55 -9.73 -21.42
C ILE A 51 -13.26 -8.38 -21.62
N GLN A 52 -14.14 -8.02 -20.69
CA GLN A 52 -14.85 -6.73 -20.70
C GLN A 52 -14.61 -6.04 -19.38
N VAL A 53 -14.01 -4.85 -19.43
CA VAL A 53 -13.73 -4.04 -18.24
C VAL A 53 -14.48 -2.71 -18.36
N THR A 54 -14.96 -2.19 -17.24
CA THR A 54 -15.55 -0.85 -17.20
C THR A 54 -14.43 0.18 -17.01
N ASN A 55 -14.56 1.36 -17.61
CA ASN A 55 -13.57 2.43 -17.46
C ASN A 55 -13.43 2.85 -15.99
N GLY A 56 -12.21 2.87 -15.46
CA GLY A 56 -11.91 3.14 -14.06
C GLY A 56 -12.16 1.97 -13.11
N SER A 57 -12.62 0.81 -13.61
CA SER A 57 -12.95 -0.35 -12.78
C SER A 57 -11.90 -1.45 -12.85
N VAL A 58 -11.96 -2.34 -11.86
CA VAL A 58 -11.08 -3.50 -11.72
C VAL A 58 -11.81 -4.79 -12.07
N GLN A 59 -11.11 -5.73 -12.71
CA GLN A 59 -11.57 -7.10 -12.96
C GLN A 59 -10.47 -8.11 -12.66
N LYS A 60 -10.82 -9.33 -12.25
CA LYS A 60 -9.85 -10.39 -11.93
C LYS A 60 -10.09 -11.62 -12.81
N ILE A 61 -9.00 -12.20 -13.31
CA ILE A 61 -8.98 -13.44 -14.08
C ILE A 61 -7.93 -14.41 -13.51
N PHE A 62 -8.01 -15.68 -13.89
CA PHE A 62 -7.02 -16.71 -13.58
C PHE A 62 -6.37 -17.20 -14.86
N VAL A 63 -5.07 -16.94 -15.00
CA VAL A 63 -4.20 -17.55 -16.02
C VAL A 63 -3.76 -18.90 -15.52
N SER A 64 -3.95 -19.96 -16.32
CA SER A 64 -3.74 -21.33 -15.90
C SER A 64 -2.92 -22.14 -16.90
N LEU A 65 -2.14 -23.07 -16.39
CA LEU A 65 -1.48 -24.12 -17.14
C LEU A 65 -2.38 -25.36 -17.17
N LYS A 66 -2.85 -25.78 -18.35
CA LYS A 66 -3.71 -26.97 -18.53
C LYS A 66 -2.95 -28.06 -19.27
N ASP A 67 -3.32 -29.31 -19.02
CA ASP A 67 -2.80 -30.53 -19.67
C ASP A 67 -1.28 -30.64 -19.73
N SER A 68 -0.59 -30.03 -18.78
CA SER A 68 0.87 -30.02 -18.69
C SER A 68 1.35 -30.95 -17.58
N SER A 69 2.50 -31.60 -17.79
CA SER A 69 3.09 -32.53 -16.83
C SER A 69 4.59 -32.28 -16.65
N GLY A 70 5.06 -32.37 -15.41
CA GLY A 70 6.47 -32.17 -15.05
C GLY A 70 6.98 -30.71 -15.17
N VAL A 71 6.10 -29.75 -15.44
CA VAL A 71 6.46 -28.33 -15.58
C VAL A 71 6.67 -27.72 -14.20
N ARG A 72 7.79 -27.03 -13.99
CA ARG A 72 8.14 -26.41 -12.71
C ARG A 72 8.65 -24.98 -12.91
N GLY A 73 8.01 -24.03 -12.25
CA GLY A 73 8.43 -22.62 -12.23
C GLY A 73 8.43 -21.92 -13.59
N GLN A 74 7.56 -22.36 -14.51
CA GLN A 74 7.51 -21.80 -15.86
C GLN A 74 7.05 -20.34 -15.81
N ILE A 75 7.92 -19.43 -16.25
CA ILE A 75 7.59 -18.00 -16.30
C ILE A 75 6.62 -17.71 -17.44
N VAL A 76 5.45 -17.22 -17.06
CA VAL A 76 4.40 -16.70 -17.94
C VAL A 76 4.41 -15.17 -17.84
N ARG A 77 4.48 -14.51 -18.99
CA ARG A 77 4.42 -13.04 -19.11
C ARG A 77 3.06 -12.63 -19.63
N ILE A 78 2.49 -11.59 -19.03
CA ILE A 78 1.21 -11.01 -19.40
C ILE A 78 1.47 -9.55 -19.80
N ASN A 79 1.21 -9.24 -21.06
CA ASN A 79 1.44 -7.91 -21.63
C ASN A 79 0.15 -7.32 -22.18
N VAL A 80 -0.05 -6.02 -22.03
CA VAL A 80 -1.16 -5.29 -22.65
C VAL A 80 -0.64 -4.59 -23.91
N SER A 81 -1.32 -4.79 -25.04
CA SER A 81 -0.90 -4.21 -26.33
C SER A 81 -1.12 -2.69 -26.42
N ASN A 82 -2.20 -2.19 -25.83
CA ASN A 82 -2.43 -0.77 -25.60
C ASN A 82 -2.57 -0.50 -24.09
N PRO A 83 -1.49 -0.02 -23.43
CA PRO A 83 -1.48 0.23 -22.00
C PRO A 83 -2.25 1.49 -21.60
N ASP A 84 -2.69 2.33 -22.54
CA ASP A 84 -3.58 3.48 -22.24
C ASP A 84 -5.03 3.01 -21.99
N VAL A 85 -5.41 1.83 -22.48
CA VAL A 85 -6.78 1.27 -22.35
C VAL A 85 -6.91 0.39 -21.10
N ALA A 86 -5.91 -0.45 -20.81
CA ALA A 86 -5.92 -1.36 -19.67
C ALA A 86 -4.52 -1.58 -19.09
N SER A 87 -4.43 -1.91 -17.81
CA SER A 87 -3.20 -2.42 -17.19
C SER A 87 -3.44 -3.74 -16.46
N VAL A 88 -2.38 -4.51 -16.20
CA VAL A 88 -2.46 -5.80 -15.51
C VAL A 88 -1.49 -5.90 -14.33
N TYR A 89 -1.86 -6.68 -13.32
CA TYR A 89 -0.98 -7.07 -12.22
C TYR A 89 -1.30 -8.50 -11.73
N PRO A 90 -0.30 -9.36 -11.48
CA PRO A 90 1.11 -9.15 -11.83
C PRO A 90 1.31 -9.27 -13.35
N SER A 91 2.40 -8.70 -13.89
CA SER A 91 2.74 -8.87 -15.31
C SER A 91 3.55 -10.16 -15.55
N LYS A 92 4.00 -10.82 -14.48
CA LYS A 92 4.69 -12.11 -14.51
C LYS A 92 4.13 -13.08 -13.48
N CYS A 93 4.02 -14.35 -13.86
CA CYS A 93 3.70 -15.44 -12.96
C CYS A 93 4.65 -16.62 -13.19
N ALA A 94 4.86 -17.44 -12.17
CA ALA A 94 5.51 -18.74 -12.27
C ALA A 94 4.48 -19.85 -12.11
N LEU A 95 4.23 -20.61 -13.18
CA LEU A 95 3.28 -21.72 -13.18
C LEU A 95 4.00 -23.07 -13.14
N SER A 96 3.48 -24.02 -12.36
CA SER A 96 3.95 -25.40 -12.33
C SER A 96 2.77 -26.37 -12.51
N SER A 97 2.99 -27.49 -13.18
CA SER A 97 2.00 -28.57 -13.25
C SER A 97 1.88 -29.28 -11.90
N GLY A 98 0.70 -29.81 -11.59
CA GLY A 98 0.49 -30.71 -10.45
C GLY A 98 -0.69 -30.31 -9.57
N SER A 99 -0.86 -29.01 -9.28
CA SER A 99 -1.99 -28.54 -8.49
C SER A 99 -2.54 -27.19 -8.92
N ALA A 100 -3.75 -26.85 -8.47
CA ALA A 100 -4.40 -25.58 -8.79
C ALA A 100 -3.58 -24.37 -8.32
N VAL A 101 -3.01 -24.39 -7.12
CA VAL A 101 -2.22 -23.26 -6.59
C VAL A 101 -0.95 -23.00 -7.41
N ASN A 102 -0.33 -24.07 -7.90
CA ASN A 102 0.87 -23.98 -8.72
C ASN A 102 0.58 -23.67 -10.18
N SER A 103 -0.52 -24.22 -10.70
CA SER A 103 -0.85 -24.13 -12.12
C SER A 103 -1.65 -22.88 -12.46
N THR A 104 -2.06 -22.07 -11.48
CA THR A 104 -2.87 -20.87 -11.71
C THR A 104 -2.24 -19.62 -11.11
N CYS A 105 -2.51 -18.48 -11.74
CA CYS A 105 -2.11 -17.15 -11.30
C CYS A 105 -3.29 -16.21 -11.47
N MET A 106 -3.69 -15.52 -10.41
CA MET A 106 -4.72 -14.50 -10.48
C MET A 106 -4.13 -13.20 -11.02
N VAL A 107 -4.71 -12.68 -12.09
CA VAL A 107 -4.31 -11.44 -12.73
C VAL A 107 -5.44 -10.44 -12.60
N THR A 108 -5.14 -9.32 -11.97
CA THR A 108 -5.98 -8.14 -11.90
C THR A 108 -5.81 -7.32 -13.17
N ILE A 109 -6.91 -6.83 -13.73
CA ILE A 109 -6.99 -6.01 -14.94
C ILE A 109 -7.71 -4.72 -14.56
N ASN A 110 -7.08 -3.59 -14.80
CA ASN A 110 -7.67 -2.27 -14.54
C ASN A 110 -8.06 -1.65 -15.89
N GLY A 111 -9.32 -1.26 -16.06
CA GLY A 111 -9.77 -0.46 -17.20
C GLY A 111 -9.41 1.01 -16.98
N LEU A 112 -8.73 1.64 -17.94
CA LEU A 112 -8.17 2.98 -17.76
C LEU A 112 -8.78 4.04 -18.68
N GLN A 113 -9.04 3.67 -19.93
CA GLN A 113 -9.71 4.52 -20.91
C GLN A 113 -10.58 3.68 -21.82
N LEU A 114 -11.61 4.29 -22.40
CA LEU A 114 -12.46 3.63 -23.39
C LEU A 114 -11.65 3.23 -24.62
N GLY A 115 -11.88 2.03 -25.11
CA GLY A 115 -11.18 1.53 -26.29
C GLY A 115 -10.96 0.03 -26.27
N ASN A 116 -10.11 -0.42 -27.20
CA ASN A 116 -9.82 -1.82 -27.41
C ASN A 116 -8.34 -2.08 -27.20
N THR A 117 -8.04 -3.20 -26.56
CA THR A 117 -6.68 -3.69 -26.35
C THR A 117 -6.67 -5.21 -26.35
N ASN A 118 -5.50 -5.82 -26.43
CA ASN A 118 -5.31 -7.25 -26.26
C ASN A 118 -4.42 -7.51 -25.05
N ILE A 119 -4.83 -8.48 -24.22
CA ILE A 119 -3.99 -9.08 -23.19
C ILE A 119 -3.28 -10.29 -23.82
N ASN A 120 -1.97 -10.18 -23.96
CA ASN A 120 -1.11 -11.18 -24.57
C ASN A 120 -0.38 -11.96 -23.48
N ILE A 121 -0.63 -13.26 -23.42
CA ILE A 121 -0.06 -14.17 -22.44
C ILE A 121 0.90 -15.10 -23.16
N SER A 122 2.18 -15.04 -22.78
CA SER A 122 3.26 -15.74 -23.46
C SER A 122 4.17 -16.47 -22.48
N SER A 123 4.68 -17.61 -22.91
CA SER A 123 5.60 -18.43 -22.15
C SER A 123 6.44 -19.27 -23.11
N ASN A 124 7.72 -19.50 -22.80
CA ASN A 124 8.58 -20.30 -23.67
C ASN A 124 8.05 -21.75 -23.74
N GLY A 125 7.93 -22.30 -24.95
CA GLY A 125 7.41 -23.65 -25.18
C GLY A 125 5.88 -23.75 -25.20
N TYR A 126 5.15 -22.64 -25.13
CA TYR A 126 3.68 -22.58 -25.22
C TYR A 126 3.24 -21.62 -26.33
N PRO A 127 2.15 -21.90 -27.06
CA PRO A 127 1.53 -20.91 -27.94
C PRO A 127 1.14 -19.65 -27.17
N THR A 128 1.31 -18.48 -27.79
CA THR A 128 0.84 -17.22 -27.20
C THR A 128 -0.68 -17.18 -27.23
N LEU A 129 -1.29 -16.90 -26.09
CA LEU A 129 -2.73 -16.68 -25.95
C LEU A 129 -3.01 -15.17 -25.98
N SER A 130 -3.87 -14.71 -26.88
CA SER A 130 -4.27 -13.31 -26.98
C SER A 130 -5.77 -13.17 -26.71
N LEU A 131 -6.12 -12.28 -25.78
CA LEU A 131 -7.49 -12.04 -25.36
C LEU A 131 -7.90 -10.61 -25.70
N PRO A 132 -8.83 -10.41 -26.65
CA PRO A 132 -9.45 -9.13 -26.90
C PRO A 132 -10.10 -8.60 -25.61
N THR A 133 -9.76 -7.37 -25.28
CA THR A 133 -10.24 -6.65 -24.11
C THR A 133 -10.87 -5.34 -24.58
N VAL A 134 -12.07 -5.06 -24.12
CA VAL A 134 -12.78 -3.83 -24.45
C VAL A 134 -13.13 -3.11 -23.15
N SER A 135 -12.79 -1.83 -23.11
CA SER A 135 -13.14 -0.92 -22.03
C SER A 135 -14.47 -0.23 -22.35
N GLN A 136 -15.47 -0.45 -21.50
CA GLN A 136 -16.85 -0.02 -21.66
C GLN A 136 -17.17 1.22 -20.80
N PRO A 137 -18.11 2.08 -21.23
CA PRO A 137 -18.54 3.24 -20.44
C PRO A 137 -19.55 2.87 -19.35
N THR A 138 -20.11 1.66 -19.39
CA THR A 138 -21.15 1.18 -18.48
C THR A 138 -20.70 -0.06 -17.73
N VAL A 139 -21.28 -0.27 -16.54
CA VAL A 139 -21.07 -1.46 -15.70
C VAL A 139 -21.26 -2.76 -16.46
N VAL A 140 -20.35 -3.71 -16.24
CA VAL A 140 -20.44 -5.09 -16.73
C VAL A 140 -20.98 -5.97 -15.60
N PHE A 141 -22.16 -6.56 -15.78
CA PHE A 141 -22.85 -7.29 -14.70
C PHE A 141 -22.35 -8.72 -14.45
N GLY A 142 -21.60 -9.30 -15.39
CA GLY A 142 -21.09 -10.67 -15.27
C GLY A 142 -22.21 -11.73 -15.23
N THR A 143 -21.84 -12.93 -14.78
CA THR A 143 -22.73 -14.09 -14.65
C THR A 143 -22.83 -14.55 -13.20
N PHE A 144 -24.02 -14.98 -12.79
CA PHE A 144 -24.28 -15.51 -11.46
C PHE A 144 -23.81 -16.97 -11.33
N GLU A 145 -23.08 -17.27 -10.26
CA GLU A 145 -22.65 -18.62 -9.89
C GLU A 145 -22.86 -18.89 -8.40
N VAL A 146 -23.15 -20.14 -8.06
CA VAL A 146 -23.41 -20.57 -6.69
C VAL A 146 -22.46 -21.69 -6.31
N GLU A 147 -22.06 -21.71 -5.04
CA GLU A 147 -21.19 -22.72 -4.45
C GLU A 147 -21.84 -23.23 -3.15
N SER A 148 -21.73 -24.54 -2.90
CA SER A 148 -22.10 -25.14 -1.62
C SER A 148 -21.08 -26.18 -1.19
N TYR A 149 -20.64 -26.10 0.07
CA TYR A 149 -19.64 -27.00 0.67
C TYR A 149 -18.41 -27.26 -0.24
N GLY A 150 -17.92 -26.25 -0.97
CA GLY A 150 -16.76 -26.39 -1.85
C GLY A 150 -17.05 -26.89 -3.27
N GLN A 151 -18.31 -27.18 -3.61
CA GLN A 151 -18.73 -27.56 -4.96
C GLN A 151 -19.36 -26.37 -5.70
N MET A 152 -18.87 -26.06 -6.90
CA MET A 152 -19.45 -25.07 -7.80
C MET A 152 -20.65 -25.66 -8.54
N LEU A 153 -21.74 -24.90 -8.60
CA LEU A 153 -23.08 -25.36 -8.96
C LEU A 153 -23.64 -24.62 -10.18
N SER A 154 -22.79 -24.25 -11.14
CA SER A 154 -23.18 -23.48 -12.33
C SER A 154 -23.80 -24.36 -13.44
N ASN A 155 -24.87 -23.87 -14.09
CA ASN A 155 -25.48 -24.39 -15.34
C ASN A 155 -26.31 -25.69 -15.29
N LEU A 156 -26.72 -26.17 -14.11
CA LEU A 156 -27.71 -27.25 -13.99
C LEU A 156 -28.97 -26.69 -13.31
N SER A 157 -30.15 -27.18 -13.66
CA SER A 157 -31.39 -26.88 -12.93
C SER A 157 -32.27 -28.13 -12.96
N PRO A 158 -32.56 -28.76 -11.81
CA PRO A 158 -32.15 -28.38 -10.44
C PRO A 158 -30.68 -28.72 -10.13
N VAL A 159 -30.04 -27.97 -9.24
CA VAL A 159 -28.69 -28.25 -8.74
C VAL A 159 -28.74 -28.90 -7.34
N PRO A 160 -28.15 -30.08 -7.11
CA PRO A 160 -28.07 -30.65 -5.78
C PRO A 160 -27.14 -29.82 -4.87
N VAL A 161 -27.60 -29.51 -3.65
CA VAL A 161 -26.90 -28.77 -2.60
C VAL A 161 -26.81 -29.65 -1.37
N GLN A 162 -25.68 -29.65 -0.67
CA GLN A 162 -25.51 -30.48 0.52
C GLN A 162 -25.93 -29.71 1.80
N TYR A 163 -26.34 -30.38 2.88
CA TYR A 163 -26.60 -29.77 4.20
C TYR A 163 -25.87 -30.49 5.34
N SER A 164 -25.38 -29.79 6.36
CA SER A 164 -24.58 -30.40 7.43
C SER A 164 -25.36 -31.50 8.19
N ALA A 165 -24.73 -32.65 8.43
CA ALA A 165 -25.32 -33.69 9.29
C ALA A 165 -25.48 -33.21 10.76
N LYS A 166 -24.57 -32.33 11.22
CA LYS A 166 -24.60 -31.69 12.53
C LYS A 166 -25.24 -30.30 12.41
N GLY A 167 -26.45 -30.15 12.95
CA GLY A 167 -27.21 -28.88 12.92
C GLY A 167 -28.17 -28.72 11.73
N ARG A 168 -28.15 -29.61 10.74
CA ARG A 168 -29.04 -29.58 9.56
C ARG A 168 -29.03 -28.23 8.83
N GLN A 169 -27.85 -27.62 8.70
CA GLN A 169 -27.71 -26.29 8.12
C GLN A 169 -27.39 -26.35 6.63
N ILE A 170 -28.05 -25.53 5.82
CA ILE A 170 -27.73 -25.31 4.41
C ILE A 170 -26.86 -24.06 4.31
N MET A 171 -25.65 -24.20 3.77
CA MET A 171 -24.73 -23.09 3.50
C MET A 171 -24.62 -22.88 1.99
N ILE A 172 -24.96 -21.68 1.53
CA ILE A 172 -24.86 -21.26 0.14
C ILE A 172 -23.97 -20.03 0.05
N LYS A 173 -22.97 -20.11 -0.82
CA LYS A 173 -22.16 -18.97 -1.22
C LYS A 173 -22.58 -18.57 -2.64
N ALA A 174 -22.94 -17.32 -2.82
CA ALA A 174 -23.29 -16.75 -4.11
C ALA A 174 -22.12 -15.91 -4.63
N SER A 175 -21.96 -15.85 -5.95
CA SER A 175 -20.91 -15.08 -6.59
C SER A 175 -21.30 -14.54 -7.95
N ILE A 176 -20.67 -13.43 -8.34
CA ILE A 176 -20.70 -12.92 -9.71
C ILE A 176 -19.35 -13.04 -10.36
N VAL A 177 -19.35 -13.44 -11.62
CA VAL A 177 -18.15 -13.83 -12.35
C VAL A 177 -18.08 -13.03 -13.64
N GLY A 178 -16.94 -12.40 -13.89
CA GLY A 178 -16.77 -11.52 -15.06
C GLY A 178 -17.52 -10.19 -14.97
N SER A 179 -17.90 -9.75 -13.77
CA SER A 179 -18.42 -8.38 -13.57
C SER A 179 -17.28 -7.35 -13.54
N SER A 180 -17.61 -6.08 -13.78
CA SER A 180 -16.69 -4.94 -13.66
C SER A 180 -17.47 -3.65 -13.41
N GLY A 181 -17.08 -2.86 -12.40
CA GLY A 181 -17.67 -1.56 -12.08
C GLY A 181 -18.96 -1.58 -11.26
N ILE A 182 -19.29 -2.70 -10.59
CA ILE A 182 -20.36 -2.73 -9.58
C ILE A 182 -19.75 -2.30 -8.24
N GLU A 183 -20.14 -1.14 -7.73
CA GLU A 183 -19.63 -0.52 -6.49
C GLU A 183 -20.77 -0.13 -5.54
N SER A 184 -20.52 -0.24 -4.24
CA SER A 184 -21.52 -0.05 -3.18
C SER A 184 -22.08 1.37 -3.08
N SER A 185 -21.38 2.39 -3.59
CA SER A 185 -21.72 3.81 -3.45
C SER A 185 -22.46 4.41 -4.66
N THR A 186 -22.44 3.74 -5.83
CA THR A 186 -22.91 4.35 -7.10
C THR A 186 -23.80 3.45 -7.96
N SER A 187 -23.66 2.12 -7.89
CA SER A 187 -24.26 1.20 -8.87
C SER A 187 -25.30 0.23 -8.29
N GLY A 188 -25.61 0.34 -7.00
CA GLY A 188 -26.53 -0.56 -6.30
C GLY A 188 -25.82 -1.80 -5.75
N VAL A 189 -26.55 -2.56 -4.94
CA VAL A 189 -26.08 -3.79 -4.31
C VAL A 189 -26.81 -4.97 -4.96
N LEU A 190 -26.08 -6.01 -5.36
CA LEU A 190 -26.74 -7.20 -5.89
C LEU A 190 -27.27 -8.04 -4.73
N ASN A 191 -28.59 -8.22 -4.70
CA ASN A 191 -29.29 -8.95 -3.64
C ASN A 191 -29.73 -10.32 -4.17
N PHE A 192 -29.19 -11.37 -3.58
CA PHE A 192 -29.63 -12.73 -3.87
C PHE A 192 -30.65 -13.17 -2.85
N ALA A 193 -31.91 -13.32 -3.26
CA ALA A 193 -32.96 -13.86 -2.41
C ALA A 193 -33.10 -15.37 -2.66
N LEU A 194 -33.39 -16.10 -1.59
CA LEU A 194 -33.68 -17.53 -1.61
C LEU A 194 -35.06 -17.77 -1.05
N GLU A 195 -35.95 -18.33 -1.87
CA GLU A 195 -37.34 -18.59 -1.50
C GLU A 195 -37.63 -20.10 -1.51
N SER A 196 -38.32 -20.59 -0.48
CA SER A 196 -38.83 -21.97 -0.43
C SER A 196 -40.13 -22.07 -1.21
N VAL A 197 -40.18 -22.95 -2.20
CA VAL A 197 -41.34 -23.08 -3.11
C VAL A 197 -42.47 -23.89 -2.46
N ASP A 198 -42.15 -24.76 -1.49
CA ASP A 198 -43.10 -25.72 -0.91
C ASP A 198 -43.46 -25.44 0.57
N GLY A 199 -43.03 -24.31 1.15
CA GLY A 199 -43.33 -23.94 2.55
C GLY A 199 -42.83 -24.94 3.61
N ALA A 200 -42.00 -25.91 3.23
CA ALA A 200 -41.69 -27.07 4.05
C ALA A 200 -40.38 -26.90 4.85
N THR A 201 -40.51 -27.03 6.18
CA THR A 201 -39.48 -27.52 7.12
C THR A 201 -38.11 -26.84 7.11
N ILE A 202 -38.01 -25.55 6.78
CA ILE A 202 -36.77 -24.76 6.95
C ILE A 202 -37.02 -23.54 7.86
N SER A 203 -36.03 -23.17 8.67
CA SER A 203 -36.07 -21.99 9.53
C SER A 203 -34.84 -21.11 9.29
N PRO A 204 -35.02 -19.79 9.05
CA PRO A 204 -36.30 -19.07 8.90
C PRO A 204 -37.00 -19.36 7.56
N ASN A 205 -38.34 -19.44 7.55
CA ASN A 205 -39.15 -19.60 6.33
C ASN A 205 -39.41 -18.25 5.63
N ALA A 206 -38.34 -17.48 5.44
CA ALA A 206 -38.37 -16.17 4.81
C ALA A 206 -37.18 -16.04 3.86
N ALA A 207 -37.33 -15.22 2.82
CA ALA A 207 -36.26 -14.90 1.90
C ALA A 207 -35.01 -14.44 2.67
N GLN A 208 -33.91 -15.17 2.55
CA GLN A 208 -32.62 -14.71 3.05
C GLN A 208 -31.90 -14.01 1.90
N ALA A 209 -31.36 -12.83 2.19
CA ALA A 209 -30.53 -12.07 1.27
C ALA A 209 -29.07 -12.14 1.70
N CYS A 210 -28.18 -12.07 0.72
CA CYS A 210 -26.86 -11.51 0.98
C CYS A 210 -26.76 -10.15 0.30
N ASP A 211 -26.40 -9.15 1.09
CA ASP A 211 -26.12 -7.80 0.61
C ASP A 211 -24.60 -7.62 0.49
N GLY A 212 -24.17 -6.70 -0.37
CA GLY A 212 -22.80 -6.18 -0.45
C GLY A 212 -21.93 -6.78 -1.54
N ILE A 213 -22.49 -7.51 -2.52
CA ILE A 213 -21.70 -8.01 -3.65
C ILE A 213 -21.35 -6.87 -4.60
N THR A 214 -20.07 -6.74 -4.88
CA THR A 214 -19.48 -5.76 -5.79
C THR A 214 -18.53 -6.46 -6.78
N SER A 215 -18.03 -5.76 -7.78
CA SER A 215 -16.97 -6.29 -8.65
C SER A 215 -15.66 -6.55 -7.88
N HIS A 216 -15.44 -5.86 -6.76
CA HIS A 216 -14.30 -6.06 -5.88
C HIS A 216 -14.51 -7.21 -4.89
N ASN A 217 -15.70 -7.29 -4.29
CA ASN A 217 -16.13 -8.38 -3.42
C ASN A 217 -17.23 -9.18 -4.12
N SER A 218 -16.81 -10.03 -5.05
CA SER A 218 -17.73 -10.73 -5.96
C SER A 218 -18.39 -11.96 -5.34
N LYS A 219 -18.23 -12.18 -4.03
CA LYS A 219 -18.77 -13.33 -3.30
C LYS A 219 -19.54 -12.86 -2.07
N CYS A 220 -20.58 -13.60 -1.72
CA CYS A 220 -21.25 -13.47 -0.43
C CYS A 220 -21.54 -14.85 0.17
N SER A 221 -21.72 -14.89 1.49
CA SER A 221 -22.31 -16.04 2.19
C SER A 221 -23.71 -15.66 2.62
N ILE A 222 -24.67 -16.54 2.33
CA ILE A 222 -26.06 -16.33 2.73
C ILE A 222 -26.26 -16.96 4.11
N PRO A 223 -26.98 -16.31 5.05
CA PRO A 223 -27.25 -16.90 6.36
C PRO A 223 -27.81 -18.32 6.26
N PRO A 224 -27.37 -19.25 7.13
CA PRO A 224 -27.72 -20.66 7.00
C PRO A 224 -29.19 -20.93 7.37
N TRP A 225 -29.89 -21.76 6.58
CA TRP A 225 -31.18 -22.34 6.98
C TRP A 225 -31.01 -23.60 7.78
N THR A 226 -31.87 -23.82 8.77
CA THR A 226 -31.95 -25.09 9.49
C THR A 226 -33.12 -25.94 8.96
N ILE A 227 -32.86 -27.19 8.58
CA ILE A 227 -33.90 -28.14 8.14
C ILE A 227 -34.49 -28.85 9.36
N SER A 228 -35.82 -28.81 9.53
CA SER A 228 -36.51 -29.38 10.69
C SER A 228 -36.89 -30.86 10.57
N SER A 229 -36.89 -31.46 9.37
CA SER A 229 -37.15 -32.90 9.15
C SER A 229 -36.24 -33.52 8.07
N ALA A 230 -36.19 -34.85 7.96
CA ALA A 230 -35.27 -35.59 7.10
C ALA A 230 -35.65 -35.63 5.59
N GLY A 231 -36.47 -34.68 5.13
CA GLY A 231 -36.82 -34.53 3.71
C GLY A 231 -35.84 -33.64 2.96
N ALA A 232 -35.69 -33.85 1.65
CA ALA A 232 -34.92 -33.01 0.75
C ALA A 232 -35.80 -31.88 0.17
N PRO A 233 -35.85 -30.65 0.76
CA PRO A 233 -36.61 -29.56 0.17
C PRO A 233 -35.96 -29.08 -1.13
N ASN A 234 -36.81 -28.71 -2.11
CA ASN A 234 -36.39 -27.89 -3.25
C ASN A 234 -36.51 -26.42 -2.84
N ILE A 235 -35.44 -25.66 -3.07
CA ILE A 235 -35.32 -24.24 -2.77
C ILE A 235 -35.02 -23.52 -4.09
N THR A 236 -35.61 -22.35 -4.33
CA THR A 236 -35.32 -21.55 -5.54
C THR A 236 -34.51 -20.31 -5.17
N LEU A 237 -33.37 -20.14 -5.82
CA LEU A 237 -32.55 -18.93 -5.79
C LEU A 237 -33.05 -17.96 -6.86
N VAL A 238 -33.31 -16.72 -6.45
CA VAL A 238 -33.65 -15.61 -7.34
C VAL A 238 -32.61 -14.51 -7.13
N GLY A 239 -31.81 -14.24 -8.16
CA GLY A 239 -30.87 -13.12 -8.16
C GLY A 239 -31.51 -11.87 -8.74
N SER A 240 -31.54 -10.78 -7.98
CA SER A 240 -32.03 -9.48 -8.45
C SER A 240 -31.11 -8.34 -8.01
N VAL A 241 -30.92 -7.32 -8.86
CA VAL A 241 -30.20 -6.11 -8.45
C VAL A 241 -31.14 -5.23 -7.64
N ALA A 242 -30.76 -4.89 -6.41
CA ALA A 242 -31.46 -3.94 -5.57
C ALA A 242 -30.79 -2.57 -5.62
N GLY A 243 -31.58 -1.52 -5.81
CA GLY A 243 -31.09 -0.15 -6.01
C GLY A 243 -31.07 0.26 -7.48
N GLY A 244 -31.31 1.54 -7.73
CA GLY A 244 -31.20 2.12 -9.07
C GLY A 244 -29.73 2.35 -9.42
N ILE A 245 -29.37 2.03 -10.66
CA ILE A 245 -28.02 2.31 -11.18
C ILE A 245 -27.91 3.82 -11.39
N THR A 246 -27.14 4.51 -10.55
CA THR A 246 -26.74 5.90 -10.83
C THR A 246 -25.42 5.88 -11.58
N GLY A 247 -25.45 6.21 -12.87
CA GLY A 247 -24.21 6.41 -13.62
C GLY A 247 -23.35 7.52 -13.00
N LEU A 248 -22.05 7.47 -13.26
CA LEU A 248 -21.15 8.61 -13.02
C LEU A 248 -21.80 9.93 -13.51
N PRO A 249 -21.68 11.05 -12.77
CA PRO A 249 -22.25 12.32 -13.17
C PRO A 249 -21.75 12.72 -14.56
N GLY A 250 -22.67 12.79 -15.54
CA GLY A 250 -22.40 13.40 -16.86
C GLY A 250 -22.43 12.48 -18.09
N PHE A 251 -22.62 11.15 -17.97
CA PHE A 251 -22.45 10.26 -19.14
C PHE A 251 -23.49 9.15 -19.39
N ILE A 252 -24.61 9.05 -18.65
CA ILE A 252 -25.64 8.02 -18.93
C ILE A 252 -27.07 8.59 -18.88
N PRO A 253 -27.95 8.25 -19.84
CA PRO A 253 -29.39 8.55 -19.78
C PRO A 253 -30.06 7.81 -18.59
N SER A 254 -31.03 8.46 -17.97
CA SER A 254 -31.63 8.15 -16.66
C SER A 254 -32.38 6.80 -16.50
N THR A 255 -32.18 5.79 -17.35
CA THR A 255 -32.90 4.50 -17.27
C THR A 255 -32.09 3.32 -17.84
N LEU A 256 -31.12 2.78 -17.10
CA LEU A 256 -30.71 1.38 -17.29
C LEU A 256 -31.63 0.51 -16.44
N SER A 257 -32.33 -0.45 -17.06
CA SER A 257 -33.10 -1.46 -16.34
C SER A 257 -32.16 -2.42 -15.62
N ASN A 258 -32.41 -2.70 -14.34
CA ASN A 258 -31.67 -3.70 -13.58
C ASN A 258 -31.65 -5.06 -14.31
N PRO A 259 -30.49 -5.72 -14.47
CA PRO A 259 -30.43 -7.04 -15.09
C PRO A 259 -31.21 -8.04 -14.24
N THR A 260 -31.92 -8.95 -14.91
CA THR A 260 -32.55 -10.11 -14.28
C THR A 260 -31.65 -11.31 -14.49
N TYR A 261 -31.24 -11.97 -13.40
CA TYR A 261 -30.51 -13.24 -13.49
C TYR A 261 -31.51 -14.40 -13.55
N PRO A 262 -31.19 -15.49 -14.28
CA PRO A 262 -32.06 -16.67 -14.31
C PRO A 262 -32.20 -17.29 -12.91
N ASN A 263 -33.41 -17.77 -12.59
CA ASN A 263 -33.68 -18.49 -11.36
C ASN A 263 -32.89 -19.81 -11.34
N LEU A 264 -32.27 -20.13 -10.20
CA LEU A 264 -31.56 -21.39 -10.00
C LEU A 264 -32.30 -22.23 -8.96
N VAL A 265 -32.85 -23.38 -9.35
CA VAL A 265 -33.48 -24.32 -8.40
C VAL A 265 -32.40 -25.19 -7.78
N VAL A 266 -32.39 -25.32 -6.46
CA VAL A 266 -31.45 -26.12 -5.68
C VAL A 266 -32.17 -27.16 -4.83
N SER A 267 -31.65 -28.39 -4.76
CA SER A 267 -32.26 -29.51 -4.00
C SER A 267 -31.33 -29.95 -2.87
N ALA A 268 -31.80 -29.94 -1.62
CA ALA A 268 -30.95 -30.22 -0.46
C ALA A 268 -30.78 -31.74 -0.18
N THR A 269 -29.56 -32.25 -0.11
CA THR A 269 -29.21 -33.64 0.28
C THR A 269 -28.26 -33.65 1.47
N GLN A 270 -28.24 -34.73 2.28
CA GLN A 270 -27.40 -34.78 3.48
C GLN A 270 -25.90 -34.77 3.13
N ALA A 271 -25.18 -33.73 3.59
CA ALA A 271 -23.74 -33.59 3.41
C ALA A 271 -22.98 -34.62 4.24
N GLN A 272 -21.99 -35.25 3.62
CA GLN A 272 -20.91 -35.89 4.34
C GLN A 272 -20.02 -34.78 4.93
N LEU A 273 -19.64 -34.90 6.21
CA LEU A 273 -18.65 -33.99 6.78
C LEU A 273 -17.33 -34.13 6.00
N ILE A 274 -16.77 -33.00 5.58
CA ILE A 274 -15.49 -32.94 4.88
C ILE A 274 -14.40 -32.35 5.78
N PRO A 275 -13.23 -33.02 5.87
CA PRO A 275 -12.03 -32.52 6.56
C PRO A 275 -11.49 -31.20 6.00
N GLY A 276 -11.85 -30.86 4.76
CA GLY A 276 -11.27 -29.77 3.98
C GLY A 276 -9.90 -30.14 3.40
N LYS A 277 -9.11 -29.12 3.06
CA LYS A 277 -7.72 -29.22 2.57
C LYS A 277 -6.85 -28.20 3.26
N ILE A 278 -5.59 -28.54 3.53
CA ILE A 278 -4.58 -27.57 3.93
C ILE A 278 -3.86 -27.11 2.66
N VAL A 279 -3.77 -25.80 2.47
CA VAL A 279 -3.23 -25.18 1.27
C VAL A 279 -2.06 -24.28 1.64
N VAL A 280 -0.90 -24.54 1.02
CA VAL A 280 0.24 -23.61 1.04
C VAL A 280 0.16 -22.74 -0.21
N SER A 281 0.23 -21.42 -0.02
CA SER A 281 0.05 -20.44 -1.09
C SER A 281 0.92 -19.22 -0.87
N SER A 282 1.04 -18.35 -1.87
CA SER A 282 1.76 -17.06 -1.79
C SER A 282 0.89 -15.96 -2.39
N GLN A 283 1.34 -14.71 -2.31
CA GLN A 283 0.76 -13.63 -3.11
C GLN A 283 0.75 -14.05 -4.59
N SER A 284 -0.27 -13.59 -5.34
CA SER A 284 -0.47 -14.01 -6.72
C SER A 284 0.81 -13.87 -7.55
N GLY A 285 1.11 -14.91 -8.35
CA GLY A 285 2.28 -14.97 -9.21
C GLY A 285 3.29 -16.05 -8.83
N ASN A 286 3.31 -16.55 -7.59
CA ASN A 286 4.27 -17.57 -7.12
C ASN A 286 5.75 -17.19 -7.40
N ILE A 287 6.03 -15.89 -7.42
CA ILE A 287 7.36 -15.34 -7.69
C ILE A 287 7.96 -14.74 -6.44
N VAL A 288 9.29 -14.84 -6.32
CA VAL A 288 10.08 -14.10 -5.34
C VAL A 288 11.02 -13.19 -6.12
N PRO A 289 10.74 -11.89 -6.24
CA PRO A 289 11.62 -10.99 -6.98
C PRO A 289 13.01 -10.92 -6.34
N ILE A 290 14.05 -10.83 -7.16
CA ILE A 290 15.43 -10.71 -6.68
C ILE A 290 15.55 -9.49 -5.77
N GLY A 291 16.14 -9.68 -4.58
CA GLY A 291 16.33 -8.61 -3.60
C GLY A 291 15.06 -8.18 -2.85
N MET A 292 13.92 -8.85 -3.07
CA MET A 292 12.67 -8.59 -2.35
C MET A 292 12.24 -9.79 -1.52
N HIS A 293 11.33 -9.53 -0.59
CA HIS A 293 10.61 -10.54 0.18
C HIS A 293 9.28 -10.90 -0.50
N ALA A 294 8.76 -12.09 -0.19
CA ALA A 294 7.43 -12.51 -0.60
C ALA A 294 6.74 -13.27 0.54
N PRO A 295 5.40 -13.20 0.65
CA PRO A 295 4.68 -13.92 1.68
C PRO A 295 4.39 -15.37 1.31
N VAL A 296 4.31 -16.25 2.30
CA VAL A 296 3.81 -17.62 2.20
C VAL A 296 2.74 -17.82 3.27
N PHE A 297 1.60 -18.35 2.88
CA PHE A 297 0.46 -18.61 3.76
C PHE A 297 0.17 -20.09 3.84
N VAL A 298 -0.26 -20.51 5.03
CA VAL A 298 -0.82 -21.84 5.26
C VAL A 298 -2.23 -21.66 5.77
N ASN A 299 -3.19 -22.09 4.95
CA ASN A 299 -4.61 -21.91 5.23
C ASN A 299 -5.33 -23.25 5.25
N TRP A 300 -6.34 -23.36 6.11
CA TRP A 300 -7.35 -24.39 5.99
C TRP A 300 -8.38 -23.94 4.94
N SER A 301 -8.76 -24.83 4.03
CA SER A 301 -9.67 -24.54 2.91
C SER A 301 -10.81 -25.53 2.89
N ASN A 302 -12.04 -25.02 2.76
CA ASN A 302 -13.27 -25.81 2.55
C ASN A 302 -13.52 -26.91 3.62
N ALA A 303 -13.23 -26.63 4.89
CA ALA A 303 -13.51 -27.58 5.95
C ALA A 303 -14.84 -27.34 6.63
N SER A 304 -15.51 -28.45 6.94
CA SER A 304 -16.72 -28.47 7.76
C SER A 304 -16.51 -29.21 9.09
N GLU A 305 -15.37 -29.87 9.28
CA GLU A 305 -14.97 -30.51 10.53
C GLU A 305 -13.97 -29.62 11.29
N SER A 306 -14.12 -29.58 12.61
CA SER A 306 -13.09 -29.02 13.48
C SER A 306 -11.85 -29.91 13.48
N GLY A 307 -10.68 -29.27 13.51
CA GLY A 307 -9.42 -29.98 13.55
C GLY A 307 -8.27 -29.05 13.88
N SER A 308 -7.16 -29.61 14.32
CA SER A 308 -5.90 -28.87 14.51
C SER A 308 -4.77 -29.61 13.83
N ALA A 309 -3.76 -28.89 13.36
CA ALA A 309 -2.58 -29.49 12.75
C ALA A 309 -1.34 -28.66 13.06
N THR A 310 -0.25 -29.31 13.45
CA THR A 310 1.08 -28.68 13.49
C THR A 310 1.84 -29.12 12.26
N ILE A 311 2.34 -28.16 11.48
CA ILE A 311 2.93 -28.37 10.15
C ILE A 311 4.31 -27.75 10.11
N THR A 312 5.30 -28.50 9.64
CA THR A 312 6.61 -27.95 9.29
C THR A 312 6.65 -27.65 7.80
N LEU A 313 6.98 -26.42 7.43
CA LEU A 313 7.27 -26.03 6.06
C LEU A 313 8.79 -26.02 5.85
N THR A 314 9.26 -26.58 4.74
CA THR A 314 10.69 -26.66 4.42
C THR A 314 10.92 -26.25 2.97
N SER A 315 11.92 -25.39 2.76
CA SER A 315 12.43 -25.08 1.41
C SER A 315 13.30 -26.23 0.92
N THR A 316 12.93 -26.83 -0.21
CA THR A 316 13.69 -27.92 -0.83
C THR A 316 15.01 -27.48 -1.44
N ASN A 317 15.17 -26.17 -1.71
CA ASN A 317 16.44 -25.60 -2.16
C ASN A 317 16.76 -24.30 -1.39
N PRO A 318 17.33 -24.40 -0.18
CA PRO A 318 17.67 -23.25 0.64
C PRO A 318 18.78 -22.35 0.06
N SER A 319 19.50 -22.80 -0.97
CA SER A 319 20.44 -21.93 -1.70
C SER A 319 19.73 -20.95 -2.64
N VAL A 320 18.43 -21.19 -2.91
CA VAL A 320 17.61 -20.37 -3.82
C VAL A 320 16.59 -19.55 -3.04
N ILE A 321 15.81 -20.15 -2.13
CA ILE A 321 14.81 -19.45 -1.32
C ILE A 321 14.89 -19.94 0.13
N LYS A 322 14.88 -19.02 1.10
CA LYS A 322 14.76 -19.32 2.54
C LYS A 322 13.61 -18.56 3.17
N PHE A 323 13.13 -19.06 4.30
CA PHE A 323 12.30 -18.28 5.21
C PHE A 323 13.15 -17.25 5.93
N TYR A 324 12.53 -16.16 6.36
CA TYR A 324 13.17 -15.18 7.24
C TYR A 324 12.27 -14.83 8.42
N ALA A 325 12.88 -14.40 9.51
CA ALA A 325 12.19 -13.74 10.61
C ALA A 325 13.13 -12.74 11.27
N PHE A 326 12.59 -11.61 11.67
CA PHE A 326 13.25 -10.72 12.61
C PHE A 326 12.89 -11.15 14.02
N ASN A 327 13.87 -11.19 14.91
CA ASN A 327 13.58 -11.30 16.34
C ASN A 327 13.15 -9.92 16.89
N GLU A 328 12.70 -9.91 18.14
CA GLU A 328 12.29 -8.68 18.83
C GLU A 328 13.45 -7.68 18.99
N SER A 329 14.70 -8.11 18.82
CA SER A 329 15.90 -7.26 18.83
C SER A 329 16.28 -6.70 17.44
N GLY A 330 15.45 -6.91 16.42
CA GLY A 330 15.69 -6.38 15.07
C GLY A 330 16.76 -7.12 14.26
N ILE A 331 17.20 -8.29 14.71
CA ILE A 331 18.16 -9.12 13.98
C ILE A 331 17.40 -10.06 13.04
N GLU A 332 17.71 -9.96 11.75
CA GLU A 332 17.20 -10.88 10.73
C GLU A 332 17.89 -12.25 10.85
N ASN A 333 17.09 -13.31 10.85
CA ASN A 333 17.56 -14.69 10.76
C ASN A 333 16.89 -15.39 9.59
N THR A 334 17.68 -16.14 8.81
CA THR A 334 17.16 -16.99 7.73
C THR A 334 17.06 -18.43 8.18
N MET A 335 15.99 -19.11 7.78
CA MET A 335 15.70 -20.49 8.17
C MET A 335 15.35 -21.32 6.94
N ASP A 336 15.77 -22.59 6.95
CA ASP A 336 15.42 -23.54 5.89
C ASP A 336 14.00 -24.09 6.08
N SER A 337 13.49 -24.05 7.32
CA SER A 337 12.17 -24.52 7.72
C SER A 337 11.52 -23.65 8.80
N VAL A 338 10.18 -23.63 8.83
CA VAL A 338 9.35 -22.96 9.84
C VAL A 338 8.18 -23.84 10.27
N THR A 339 7.65 -23.62 11.47
CA THR A 339 6.51 -24.38 12.01
C THR A 339 5.26 -23.53 12.08
N CYS A 340 4.14 -24.09 11.64
CA CYS A 340 2.80 -23.51 11.66
C CYS A 340 1.86 -24.37 12.51
N SER A 341 1.13 -23.74 13.43
CA SER A 341 0.07 -24.39 14.19
C SER A 341 -1.28 -23.90 13.70
N LEU A 342 -2.00 -24.74 12.96
CA LEU A 342 -3.34 -24.48 12.47
C LEU A 342 -4.40 -24.98 13.46
N ASN A 343 -5.47 -24.21 13.58
CA ASN A 343 -6.65 -24.63 14.32
C ASN A 343 -7.90 -24.18 13.57
N ASN A 344 -8.73 -25.13 13.17
CA ASN A 344 -10.04 -24.89 12.56
C ASN A 344 -11.13 -25.11 13.60
N THR A 345 -11.69 -24.01 14.11
CA THR A 345 -12.90 -24.03 14.93
C THR A 345 -14.04 -23.42 14.12
N ILE A 346 -15.27 -23.89 14.30
CA ILE A 346 -16.45 -23.43 13.53
C ILE A 346 -16.66 -21.90 13.65
N GLU A 347 -16.03 -21.25 14.64
CA GLU A 347 -16.10 -19.80 14.92
C GLU A 347 -14.77 -19.04 14.64
N SER A 348 -13.68 -19.73 14.29
CA SER A 348 -12.42 -19.08 13.87
C SER A 348 -11.49 -20.04 13.12
N GLU A 349 -11.10 -19.67 11.90
CA GLU A 349 -9.98 -20.30 11.18
C GLU A 349 -8.69 -19.63 11.65
N LEU A 350 -7.78 -20.35 12.31
CA LEU A 350 -6.42 -19.91 12.59
C LEU A 350 -5.48 -20.41 11.49
N ASN A 351 -4.97 -19.47 10.71
CA ASN A 351 -4.02 -19.62 9.60
C ASN A 351 -2.63 -19.07 9.97
N CYS A 352 -1.59 -19.41 9.20
CA CYS A 352 -0.23 -18.91 9.41
C CYS A 352 0.26 -18.08 8.22
N GLY A 353 1.06 -17.05 8.50
CA GLY A 353 1.78 -16.24 7.52
C GLY A 353 3.29 -16.22 7.82
N PHE A 354 4.09 -16.43 6.78
CA PHE A 354 5.55 -16.38 6.84
C PHE A 354 6.12 -15.52 5.70
N GLY A 355 7.31 -14.97 5.91
CA GLY A 355 8.08 -14.34 4.85
C GLY A 355 9.14 -15.26 4.28
N VAL A 356 9.37 -15.19 2.96
CA VAL A 356 10.50 -15.81 2.28
C VAL A 356 11.31 -14.77 1.52
N LYS A 357 12.58 -15.08 1.25
CA LYS A 357 13.47 -14.23 0.46
C LYS A 357 14.30 -15.05 -0.53
N SER A 358 14.67 -14.41 -1.64
CA SER A 358 15.62 -15.00 -2.58
C SER A 358 17.03 -14.97 -1.99
N MET A 359 17.74 -16.10 -2.07
CA MET A 359 19.15 -16.23 -1.71
C MET A 359 20.08 -16.17 -2.93
N THR A 360 19.52 -15.93 -4.12
CA THR A 360 20.23 -15.89 -5.39
C THR A 360 19.81 -14.68 -6.21
N THR A 361 20.73 -14.18 -7.03
CA THR A 361 20.48 -13.15 -8.05
C THR A 361 20.21 -13.75 -9.43
N LYS A 362 20.23 -15.08 -9.57
CA LYS A 362 19.93 -15.75 -10.84
C LYS A 362 18.41 -15.99 -10.96
N PRO A 363 17.75 -15.44 -11.99
CA PRO A 363 16.32 -15.68 -12.21
C PRO A 363 16.04 -17.10 -12.69
N ASN A 364 14.76 -17.48 -12.69
CA ASN A 364 14.23 -18.77 -13.14
C ASN A 364 14.69 -19.99 -12.34
N LEU A 365 15.26 -19.78 -11.16
CA LEU A 365 15.52 -20.85 -10.19
C LEU A 365 14.32 -20.99 -9.27
N SER A 366 13.89 -22.23 -9.03
CA SER A 366 12.72 -22.51 -8.20
C SER A 366 13.08 -23.33 -6.96
N SER A 367 12.34 -23.08 -5.88
CA SER A 367 12.30 -23.95 -4.70
C SER A 367 10.86 -24.37 -4.44
N SER A 368 10.66 -25.63 -4.07
CA SER A 368 9.38 -26.09 -3.54
C SER A 368 9.37 -25.90 -2.03
N ILE A 369 8.32 -25.28 -1.53
CA ILE A 369 7.95 -25.26 -0.12
C ILE A 369 7.10 -26.50 0.13
N VAL A 370 7.69 -27.48 0.82
CA VAL A 370 7.03 -28.74 1.18
C VAL A 370 6.53 -28.63 2.60
N ALA A 371 5.30 -29.11 2.84
CA ALA A 371 4.68 -29.08 4.16
C ALA A 371 4.50 -30.50 4.70
N ILE A 372 4.94 -30.74 5.94
CA ILE A 372 4.86 -32.03 6.62
C ILE A 372 3.99 -31.84 7.86
N ILE A 373 2.98 -32.69 8.02
CA ILE A 373 2.11 -32.69 9.20
C ILE A 373 2.85 -33.45 10.31
N ASN A 374 3.20 -32.74 11.38
CA ASN A 374 3.88 -33.30 12.54
C ASN A 374 2.89 -33.96 13.51
N SER A 375 1.72 -33.33 13.70
CA SER A 375 0.66 -33.80 14.58
C SER A 375 -0.68 -33.21 14.14
N HIS A 376 -1.78 -33.90 14.43
CA HIS A 376 -3.12 -33.38 14.15
C HIS A 376 -4.21 -33.97 15.06
N THR A 377 -5.36 -33.32 15.08
CA THR A 377 -6.62 -33.82 15.65
C THR A 377 -7.75 -33.70 14.62
N GLY A 378 -8.75 -34.58 14.71
CA GLY A 378 -9.82 -34.66 13.71
C GLY A 378 -9.36 -35.35 12.42
N SER A 379 -10.27 -35.41 11.45
CA SER A 379 -9.94 -35.89 10.11
C SER A 379 -9.12 -34.83 9.40
N ILE A 380 -8.01 -35.22 8.78
CA ILE A 380 -7.17 -34.31 7.99
C ILE A 380 -6.99 -34.84 6.56
N PRO A 381 -6.62 -33.97 5.60
CA PRO A 381 -6.22 -34.41 4.27
C PRO A 381 -4.97 -35.31 4.35
N SER A 382 -4.90 -36.33 3.50
CA SER A 382 -3.81 -37.31 3.48
C SER A 382 -2.47 -36.77 2.95
N SER A 383 -2.46 -35.61 2.29
CA SER A 383 -1.24 -34.95 1.81
C SER A 383 -1.46 -33.46 1.64
N ILE A 384 -0.39 -32.67 1.82
CA ILE A 384 -0.37 -31.24 1.55
C ILE A 384 0.44 -31.02 0.27
N GLU A 385 -0.17 -30.34 -0.70
CA GLU A 385 0.49 -30.08 -1.97
C GLU A 385 1.63 -29.05 -1.79
N PRO A 386 2.84 -29.31 -2.32
CA PRO A 386 3.93 -28.35 -2.24
C PRO A 386 3.62 -27.09 -3.05
N LEU A 387 4.06 -25.92 -2.56
CA LEU A 387 4.05 -24.67 -3.31
C LEU A 387 5.39 -24.49 -4.02
N VAL A 388 5.40 -24.27 -5.33
CA VAL A 388 6.62 -23.95 -6.09
C VAL A 388 6.75 -22.45 -6.21
N LEU A 389 7.81 -21.91 -5.61
CA LEU A 389 8.19 -20.51 -5.74
C LEU A 389 9.36 -20.37 -6.70
N THR A 390 9.34 -19.35 -7.54
CA THR A 390 10.40 -19.10 -8.53
C THR A 390 10.97 -17.72 -8.40
N VAL A 391 12.30 -17.63 -8.40
CA VAL A 391 13.02 -16.36 -8.39
C VAL A 391 12.85 -15.68 -9.74
N SER A 392 12.43 -14.43 -9.75
CA SER A 392 12.25 -13.62 -10.96
C SER A 392 13.03 -12.31 -10.85
N GLU A 393 13.43 -11.76 -11.99
CA GLU A 393 13.80 -10.34 -12.06
C GLU A 393 12.64 -9.49 -11.55
N GLN A 394 12.99 -8.41 -10.85
CA GLN A 394 12.04 -7.37 -10.48
C GLN A 394 11.31 -6.86 -11.73
N GLU A 395 10.03 -6.51 -11.58
CA GLU A 395 9.33 -5.80 -12.64
C GLU A 395 9.91 -4.39 -12.80
N LEU A 396 9.78 -3.81 -13.99
CA LEU A 396 10.30 -2.47 -14.27
C LEU A 396 9.72 -1.45 -13.27
N PRO A 397 10.45 -0.36 -12.97
CA PRO A 397 9.93 0.68 -12.11
C PRO A 397 8.60 1.25 -12.63
N ILE A 398 7.64 1.44 -11.74
CA ILE A 398 6.36 2.13 -12.04
C ILE A 398 6.32 3.54 -11.47
N ARG A 399 7.18 3.83 -10.48
CA ARG A 399 7.43 5.15 -9.93
C ARG A 399 8.91 5.36 -9.73
N SER A 400 9.33 6.60 -9.88
CA SER A 400 10.67 7.05 -9.52
C SER A 400 10.60 8.41 -8.84
N ILE A 401 11.50 8.63 -7.89
CA ILE A 401 11.71 9.95 -7.30
C ILE A 401 13.13 10.38 -7.66
N LYS A 402 13.21 11.50 -8.38
CA LYS A 402 14.46 12.18 -8.67
C LYS A 402 14.70 13.21 -7.57
N PHE A 403 15.83 13.10 -6.89
CA PHE A 403 16.27 14.09 -5.92
C PHE A 403 17.31 14.99 -6.58
N THR A 404 17.10 16.30 -6.49
CA THR A 404 17.98 17.31 -7.07
C THR A 404 18.44 18.27 -5.98
N ASN A 405 19.74 18.55 -5.92
CA ASN A 405 20.31 19.51 -4.98
C ASN A 405 20.64 20.82 -5.68
N ASN A 406 19.80 21.82 -5.51
CA ASN A 406 20.00 23.18 -6.00
C ASN A 406 20.52 24.13 -4.90
N SER A 407 21.00 23.60 -3.77
CA SER A 407 21.78 24.39 -2.80
C SER A 407 23.02 24.96 -3.50
N GLU A 408 23.32 26.23 -3.23
CA GLU A 408 24.54 26.90 -3.69
C GLU A 408 25.67 26.74 -2.65
N SER A 409 25.31 26.42 -1.41
CA SER A 409 26.23 26.44 -0.29
C SER A 409 26.81 25.08 0.10
N GLN A 410 26.06 23.97 -0.10
CA GLN A 410 26.49 22.66 0.41
C GLN A 410 25.90 21.45 -0.31
N ALA A 411 26.62 20.34 -0.25
CA ALA A 411 26.08 19.03 -0.64
C ALA A 411 25.00 18.56 0.35
N ILE A 412 24.04 17.77 -0.12
CA ILE A 412 22.98 17.17 0.70
C ILE A 412 23.05 15.65 0.64
N TRP A 413 22.58 14.99 1.69
CA TRP A 413 22.43 13.54 1.73
C TRP A 413 20.95 13.24 1.83
N VAL A 414 20.39 12.41 0.97
CA VAL A 414 18.96 12.09 1.05
C VAL A 414 18.74 11.08 2.17
N GLY A 415 17.86 11.40 3.12
CA GLY A 415 17.30 10.42 4.06
C GLY A 415 15.97 9.90 3.50
N ILE A 416 15.74 8.59 3.59
CA ILE A 416 14.50 7.96 3.13
C ILE A 416 14.02 7.02 4.23
N THR A 417 12.84 7.27 4.78
CA THR A 417 12.21 6.40 5.78
C THR A 417 11.12 5.57 5.13
N GLN A 418 10.81 4.43 5.73
CA GLN A 418 9.84 3.48 5.19
C GLN A 418 8.55 3.55 6.00
N GLY A 419 7.43 3.75 5.31
CA GLY A 419 6.10 3.71 5.91
C GLY A 419 5.62 2.28 6.21
N GLY A 420 4.53 2.17 6.97
CA GLY A 420 3.86 0.90 7.20
C GLY A 420 3.23 0.35 5.91
N ALA A 421 3.27 -0.97 5.75
CA ALA A 421 2.54 -1.70 4.71
C ALA A 421 1.44 -2.54 5.36
N ASN A 422 0.34 -2.78 4.65
CA ASN A 422 -0.72 -3.66 5.15
C ASN A 422 -0.31 -5.13 4.98
N ALA A 423 -0.50 -5.92 6.03
CA ALA A 423 -0.15 -7.34 5.99
C ALA A 423 -1.27 -8.17 5.33
N PHE A 424 -0.88 -9.21 4.60
CA PHE A 424 -1.79 -10.23 4.08
C PHE A 424 -2.04 -11.32 5.12
N VAL A 425 -3.25 -11.89 5.14
CA VAL A 425 -3.56 -13.13 5.88
C VAL A 425 -3.80 -14.32 4.95
N SER A 426 -4.04 -14.05 3.67
CA SER A 426 -4.16 -15.05 2.61
C SER A 426 -3.71 -14.41 1.29
N PRO A 427 -3.60 -15.17 0.19
CA PRO A 427 -3.23 -14.62 -1.13
C PRO A 427 -4.09 -13.45 -1.61
N THR A 428 -5.32 -13.31 -1.08
CA THR A 428 -6.30 -12.32 -1.55
C THR A 428 -6.98 -11.54 -0.43
N ALA A 429 -6.73 -11.84 0.85
CA ALA A 429 -7.41 -11.20 1.99
C ALA A 429 -6.43 -10.41 2.88
N ASN A 430 -6.90 -9.27 3.39
CA ASN A 430 -6.20 -8.41 4.34
C ASN A 430 -6.55 -8.76 5.80
N THR A 431 -5.73 -8.29 6.74
CA THR A 431 -5.93 -8.41 8.19
C THR A 431 -7.13 -7.62 8.72
N GLN A 432 -7.59 -6.57 8.00
CA GLN A 432 -8.85 -5.81 8.11
C GLN A 432 -8.83 -4.69 7.04
N GLN A 433 -10.00 -4.18 6.60
CA GLN A 433 -10.08 -3.00 5.73
C GLN A 433 -9.76 -1.74 6.53
N VAL A 434 -8.64 -1.08 6.22
CA VAL A 434 -8.34 0.29 6.68
C VAL A 434 -8.47 1.23 5.48
N SER A 435 -9.01 2.43 5.70
CA SER A 435 -9.13 3.43 4.64
C SER A 435 -7.76 3.86 4.14
N THR A 436 -7.67 4.12 2.84
CA THR A 436 -6.48 4.50 2.07
C THR A 436 -6.01 5.94 2.35
N THR A 437 -5.95 6.35 3.62
CA THR A 437 -5.55 7.71 4.00
C THR A 437 -4.04 7.90 3.99
N HIS A 438 -3.63 9.15 3.80
CA HIS A 438 -2.29 9.67 3.56
C HIS A 438 -1.20 9.17 4.52
N ASP A 439 -1.55 8.90 5.78
CA ASP A 439 -0.58 8.53 6.82
C ASP A 439 -0.87 7.13 7.37
N LEU A 440 -0.27 6.11 6.74
CA LEU A 440 -0.27 4.77 7.31
C LEU A 440 0.80 4.66 8.40
N THR A 441 0.48 5.18 9.58
CA THR A 441 1.15 4.73 10.80
C THR A 441 0.91 3.22 10.96
N PRO A 442 1.94 2.40 11.21
CA PRO A 442 1.77 0.97 11.43
C PRO A 442 0.74 0.69 12.53
N GLY A 443 -0.38 0.08 12.14
CA GLY A 443 -1.47 -0.30 13.04
C GLY A 443 -1.63 -1.81 13.16
N ALA A 444 -2.72 -2.27 13.80
CA ALA A 444 -3.02 -3.71 13.93
C ALA A 444 -3.01 -4.45 12.58
N VAL A 445 -3.40 -3.76 11.50
CA VAL A 445 -3.41 -4.32 10.14
C VAL A 445 -2.02 -4.51 9.51
N SER A 446 -1.01 -3.82 10.02
CA SER A 446 0.38 -3.94 9.59
C SER A 446 1.15 -4.98 10.40
N MET A 447 0.59 -5.51 11.50
CA MET A 447 1.29 -6.46 12.37
C MET A 447 1.57 -7.78 11.64
N CYS A 448 2.74 -8.37 11.91
CA CYS A 448 3.21 -9.61 11.27
C CYS A 448 4.11 -10.43 12.21
N GLY A 449 4.55 -11.60 11.74
CA GLY A 449 5.55 -12.42 12.43
C GLY A 449 5.08 -12.84 13.84
N LEU A 450 5.95 -12.78 14.86
CA LEU A 450 5.58 -13.15 16.22
C LEU A 450 4.49 -12.24 16.84
N SER A 451 4.36 -11.01 16.34
CA SER A 451 3.32 -10.09 16.78
C SER A 451 1.95 -10.43 16.19
N ASN A 452 1.91 -11.02 14.98
CA ASN A 452 0.71 -11.57 14.38
C ASN A 452 1.07 -12.77 13.48
N PRO A 453 1.09 -14.00 14.03
CA PRO A 453 1.55 -15.19 13.32
C PRO A 453 0.68 -15.59 12.12
N ARG A 454 -0.51 -14.98 11.99
CA ARG A 454 -1.44 -15.21 10.88
C ARG A 454 -1.09 -14.40 9.63
N ALA A 455 -0.24 -13.39 9.78
CA ALA A 455 -0.02 -12.36 8.78
C ALA A 455 1.41 -12.33 8.25
N ALA A 456 1.54 -12.09 6.95
CA ALA A 456 2.82 -11.96 6.25
C ALA A 456 2.84 -10.69 5.39
N CYS A 457 4.04 -10.15 5.18
CA CYS A 457 4.20 -8.88 4.50
C CYS A 457 4.13 -9.03 2.97
N PRO A 458 3.49 -8.08 2.26
CA PRO A 458 3.43 -8.07 0.81
C PRO A 458 4.82 -8.03 0.16
N VAL A 459 4.88 -8.43 -1.12
CA VAL A 459 6.09 -8.23 -1.92
C VAL A 459 6.45 -6.74 -1.96
N GLY A 460 7.75 -6.45 -1.76
CA GLY A 460 8.28 -5.09 -1.61
C GLY A 460 8.24 -4.54 -0.18
N SER A 461 7.92 -5.38 0.81
CA SER A 461 7.93 -5.02 2.23
C SER A 461 8.48 -6.14 3.11
N THR A 462 8.93 -5.78 4.30
CA THR A 462 9.61 -6.67 5.24
C THR A 462 8.99 -6.60 6.64
N CYS A 463 8.81 -7.77 7.27
CA CYS A 463 8.32 -7.88 8.66
C CYS A 463 9.44 -7.61 9.66
N ARG A 464 9.43 -6.48 10.36
CA ARG A 464 10.51 -6.07 11.27
C ARG A 464 9.99 -5.19 12.41
N PRO A 465 10.70 -5.10 13.56
CA PRO A 465 10.36 -4.13 14.59
C PRO A 465 10.53 -2.71 14.04
N GLY A 466 9.62 -1.81 14.44
CA GLY A 466 9.72 -0.39 14.16
C GLY A 466 10.20 0.38 15.38
N GLY A 467 10.71 1.60 15.15
CA GLY A 467 11.07 2.53 16.22
C GLY A 467 12.57 2.66 16.44
N ALA A 468 12.97 3.74 17.13
CA ALA A 468 14.38 4.06 17.32
C ALA A 468 15.06 3.12 18.32
N VAL A 469 14.33 2.64 19.32
CA VAL A 469 14.84 1.68 20.31
C VAL A 469 14.05 0.39 20.16
N VAL A 470 14.79 -0.70 19.89
CA VAL A 470 14.21 -2.02 19.67
C VAL A 470 14.45 -2.87 20.92
N GLU A 471 13.39 -3.11 21.68
CA GLU A 471 13.36 -3.92 22.90
C GLU A 471 12.60 -5.23 22.68
N SER A 472 12.70 -6.18 23.62
CA SER A 472 11.98 -7.47 23.55
C SER A 472 10.45 -7.33 23.47
N THR A 473 9.87 -6.21 23.89
CA THR A 473 8.42 -5.99 23.81
C THR A 473 7.97 -5.36 22.48
N THR A 474 8.93 -4.99 21.62
CA THR A 474 8.67 -4.26 20.38
C THR A 474 7.87 -5.10 19.40
N LYS A 475 6.76 -4.53 18.92
CA LYS A 475 5.90 -5.20 17.94
C LYS A 475 6.53 -5.19 16.55
N LEU A 476 6.32 -6.27 15.82
CA LEU A 476 6.73 -6.39 14.41
C LEU A 476 5.60 -5.92 13.51
N PHE A 477 5.96 -5.08 12.55
CA PHE A 477 5.08 -4.60 11.50
C PHE A 477 5.71 -4.81 10.13
N CYS A 478 4.85 -4.85 9.11
CA CYS A 478 5.27 -4.75 7.72
C CYS A 478 5.66 -3.32 7.43
N PHE A 479 6.90 -3.11 7.00
CA PHE A 479 7.39 -1.83 6.48
C PHE A 479 7.79 -2.01 5.04
N TRP A 480 7.52 -1.01 4.20
CA TRP A 480 8.05 -1.00 2.84
C TRP A 480 9.59 -1.16 2.84
N ASP A 481 10.12 -1.76 1.78
CA ASP A 481 11.55 -1.93 1.64
C ASP A 481 12.22 -0.56 1.41
N ALA A 482 13.43 -0.41 1.96
CA ALA A 482 14.18 0.83 1.85
C ALA A 482 14.59 1.10 0.40
N LEU A 483 14.26 2.27 -0.11
CA LEU A 483 14.70 2.68 -1.44
C LEU A 483 16.18 3.07 -1.40
N VAL A 484 16.95 2.57 -2.37
CA VAL A 484 18.39 2.83 -2.47
C VAL A 484 18.64 3.77 -3.66
N PRO A 485 19.21 4.96 -3.43
CA PRO A 485 19.57 5.88 -4.52
C PRO A 485 20.62 5.27 -5.46
N VAL A 486 20.36 5.36 -6.77
CA VAL A 486 21.23 4.77 -7.81
C VAL A 486 22.64 5.38 -7.82
N ASN A 487 22.76 6.69 -7.60
CA ASN A 487 24.04 7.40 -7.56
C ASN A 487 24.54 7.66 -6.13
N GLY A 488 24.07 6.86 -5.16
CA GLY A 488 24.39 7.03 -3.74
C GLY A 488 23.57 8.12 -3.07
N TYR A 489 23.70 8.19 -1.74
CA TYR A 489 22.89 9.06 -0.89
C TYR A 489 23.34 10.52 -0.91
N LYS A 490 24.63 10.80 -1.18
CA LYS A 490 25.18 12.14 -1.29
C LYS A 490 24.86 12.73 -2.67
N ILE A 491 24.42 13.98 -2.69
CA ILE A 491 24.17 14.78 -3.89
C ILE A 491 24.96 16.09 -3.77
N GLU A 492 25.90 16.29 -4.68
CA GLU A 492 26.69 17.54 -4.73
C GLU A 492 25.79 18.75 -5.01
N SER A 493 26.23 19.93 -4.55
CA SER A 493 25.54 21.21 -4.79
C SER A 493 25.51 21.59 -6.27
N HIS A 494 24.76 22.65 -6.61
CA HIS A 494 24.68 23.21 -7.97
C HIS A 494 24.08 22.27 -9.04
N GLY A 495 23.00 21.57 -8.69
CA GLY A 495 22.20 20.77 -9.63
C GLY A 495 22.58 19.29 -9.71
N GLY A 496 23.38 18.79 -8.76
CA GLY A 496 23.60 17.35 -8.62
C GLY A 496 22.28 16.60 -8.42
N SER A 497 22.20 15.34 -8.86
CA SER A 497 20.98 14.54 -8.68
C SER A 497 21.24 13.03 -8.52
N THR A 498 20.26 12.37 -7.90
CA THR A 498 20.17 10.91 -7.81
C THR A 498 18.70 10.49 -7.98
N ILE A 499 18.46 9.21 -8.23
CA ILE A 499 17.12 8.69 -8.44
C ILE A 499 16.92 7.43 -7.60
N VAL A 500 15.70 7.26 -7.09
CA VAL A 500 15.22 6.00 -6.53
C VAL A 500 14.10 5.45 -7.40
N ASN A 501 14.01 4.13 -7.45
CA ASN A 501 13.06 3.42 -8.30
C ASN A 501 12.20 2.50 -7.44
N ILE A 502 10.90 2.50 -7.71
CA ILE A 502 9.93 1.63 -7.08
C ILE A 502 9.44 0.63 -8.12
N SER A 503 9.79 -0.64 -7.93
CA SER A 503 9.42 -1.73 -8.85
C SER A 503 7.91 -2.00 -8.86
N ALA A 504 7.36 -2.34 -10.03
CA ALA A 504 5.97 -2.80 -10.15
C ALA A 504 5.68 -4.09 -9.37
N SER A 505 6.71 -4.82 -8.96
CA SER A 505 6.55 -6.01 -8.10
C SER A 505 6.05 -5.66 -6.70
N SER A 506 6.27 -4.42 -6.24
CA SER A 506 5.87 -3.95 -4.91
C SER A 506 4.37 -3.67 -4.87
N ARG A 507 3.62 -4.36 -3.99
CA ARG A 507 2.18 -4.13 -3.87
C ARG A 507 1.56 -4.78 -2.63
N ASP A 508 0.79 -3.98 -1.88
CA ASP A 508 -0.01 -4.43 -0.75
C ASP A 508 -1.45 -4.86 -1.16
N PRO A 509 -2.25 -5.42 -0.22
CA PRO A 509 -3.62 -5.83 -0.50
C PRO A 509 -4.58 -4.71 -0.96
N ASN A 510 -4.27 -3.45 -0.64
CA ASN A 510 -5.11 -2.28 -0.89
C ASN A 510 -4.65 -1.50 -2.14
N GLY A 511 -3.65 -2.02 -2.87
CA GLY A 511 -3.16 -1.38 -4.09
C GLY A 511 -2.07 -0.33 -3.85
N ILE A 512 -1.57 -0.18 -2.62
CA ILE A 512 -0.42 0.68 -2.34
C ILE A 512 0.83 -0.02 -2.88
N VAL A 513 1.66 0.76 -3.57
CA VAL A 513 2.91 0.30 -4.17
C VAL A 513 4.09 0.61 -3.26
N TRP A 514 4.10 1.80 -2.66
CA TRP A 514 5.10 2.22 -1.69
C TRP A 514 4.58 3.42 -0.90
N SER A 515 4.94 3.52 0.37
CA SER A 515 4.65 4.69 1.19
C SER A 515 5.84 4.97 2.11
N GLY A 516 6.09 6.25 2.36
CA GLY A 516 7.15 6.70 3.25
C GLY A 516 7.40 8.18 3.08
N ASN A 517 8.51 8.64 3.63
CA ASN A 517 8.94 10.03 3.49
C ASN A 517 10.43 10.12 3.22
N PHE A 518 10.86 11.31 2.82
CA PHE A 518 12.26 11.63 2.59
C PHE A 518 12.57 13.04 3.09
N PHE A 519 13.86 13.32 3.26
CA PHE A 519 14.33 14.63 3.69
C PHE A 519 15.79 14.86 3.27
N GLY A 520 16.18 16.13 3.18
CA GLY A 520 17.57 16.52 3.01
C GLY A 520 18.32 16.44 4.34
N ARG A 521 19.50 15.83 4.34
CA ARG A 521 20.42 15.79 5.48
C ARG A 521 21.66 16.60 5.16
N MET A 522 22.24 17.24 6.17
CA MET A 522 23.42 18.08 5.96
C MET A 522 24.52 17.82 6.99
N ARG A 523 25.74 18.17 6.59
CA ARG A 523 26.95 18.03 7.42
C ARG A 523 27.15 16.59 7.89
N CYS A 524 27.09 15.67 6.93
CA CYS A 524 27.21 14.25 7.15
C CYS A 524 28.66 13.77 7.06
N SER A 525 29.03 12.80 7.88
CA SER A 525 30.22 11.98 7.65
C SER A 525 30.04 11.06 6.45
N GLU A 526 31.12 10.43 5.98
CA GLU A 526 31.05 9.39 4.96
C GLU A 526 30.24 8.16 5.41
N SER A 527 30.19 7.89 6.72
CA SER A 527 29.33 6.85 7.30
C SER A 527 27.84 7.23 7.33
N GLY A 528 27.46 8.44 6.92
CA GLY A 528 26.07 8.89 6.82
C GLY A 528 25.48 9.45 8.12
N ILE A 529 26.30 9.66 9.15
CA ILE A 529 25.90 10.31 10.40
C ILE A 529 25.89 11.81 10.15
N CYS A 530 24.75 12.47 10.38
CA CYS A 530 24.57 13.87 10.05
C CYS A 530 24.32 14.71 11.30
N GLN A 531 24.80 15.95 11.32
CA GLN A 531 24.48 16.88 12.41
C GLN A 531 22.99 17.28 12.39
N VAL A 532 22.39 17.34 11.21
CA VAL A 532 20.96 17.62 11.00
C VAL A 532 20.39 16.54 10.09
N GLY A 533 19.37 15.84 10.59
CA GLY A 533 18.66 14.79 9.85
C GLY A 533 19.41 13.47 9.73
N SER A 534 20.24 13.06 10.70
CA SER A 534 20.78 11.71 10.76
C SER A 534 19.68 10.65 10.69
N CYS A 535 19.98 9.52 10.05
CA CYS A 535 19.05 8.42 9.78
C CYS A 535 18.80 7.49 11.00
N GLY A 536 18.84 8.02 12.22
CA GLY A 536 18.54 7.41 13.52
C GLY A 536 18.57 5.87 13.62
N ASN A 537 19.63 5.31 14.23
CA ASN A 537 19.84 3.86 14.47
C ASN A 537 19.77 2.95 13.22
N GLY A 538 19.81 3.53 12.01
CA GLY A 538 20.04 2.81 10.76
C GLY A 538 21.51 2.47 10.51
N THR A 539 21.88 2.18 9.26
CA THR A 539 23.28 1.94 8.84
C THR A 539 24.11 3.23 8.74
N GLY A 540 23.55 4.36 9.20
CA GLY A 540 24.02 5.72 8.92
C GLY A 540 23.53 6.23 7.55
N LEU A 541 23.74 5.47 6.49
CA LEU A 541 23.29 5.86 5.14
C LEU A 541 21.78 5.66 4.92
N ALA A 542 21.26 4.48 5.24
CA ALA A 542 19.84 4.17 5.17
C ALA A 542 19.18 4.34 6.53
N CYS A 543 17.99 4.96 6.56
CA CYS A 543 17.22 5.14 7.79
C CYS A 543 16.59 3.82 8.25
N ALA A 544 16.55 3.64 9.57
CA ALA A 544 15.84 2.52 10.17
C ALA A 544 14.31 2.66 9.98
N PRO A 545 13.58 1.54 9.91
CA PRO A 545 12.11 1.56 9.84
C PRO A 545 11.48 2.16 11.10
N GLY A 546 10.44 2.97 10.89
CA GLY A 546 9.72 3.61 11.99
C GLY A 546 10.56 4.60 12.80
N THR A 547 11.70 5.08 12.25
CA THR A 547 12.47 6.18 12.82
C THR A 547 12.34 7.44 11.98
N GLY A 548 12.25 8.58 12.65
CA GLY A 548 12.32 9.90 12.03
C GLY A 548 13.76 10.41 11.93
N ALA A 549 13.91 11.60 11.35
CA ALA A 549 15.19 12.29 11.28
C ALA A 549 15.70 12.65 12.70
N ALA A 550 17.00 12.51 12.96
CA ALA A 550 17.61 12.81 14.25
C ALA A 550 18.75 13.84 14.11
N PRO A 551 19.13 14.58 15.17
CA PRO A 551 18.37 14.76 16.40
C PRO A 551 17.14 15.66 16.18
N GLY A 552 16.13 15.50 17.02
CA GLY A 552 14.99 16.42 17.09
C GLY A 552 14.09 16.54 15.86
N GLY A 553 14.23 15.71 14.82
CA GLY A 553 13.31 15.75 13.67
C GLY A 553 13.40 17.02 12.79
N VAL A 554 14.43 17.86 12.97
CA VAL A 554 14.53 19.21 12.36
C VAL A 554 14.86 19.14 10.86
N VAL A 555 13.87 18.76 10.06
CA VAL A 555 13.99 18.62 8.63
C VAL A 555 12.69 19.00 7.93
N THR A 556 12.81 19.51 6.71
CA THR A 556 11.69 19.55 5.77
C THR A 556 11.48 18.17 5.18
N LEU A 557 10.27 17.64 5.36
CA LEU A 557 9.87 16.29 4.95
C LEU A 557 9.09 16.36 3.65
N GLY A 558 9.43 15.50 2.69
CA GLY A 558 8.52 15.15 1.60
C GLY A 558 7.83 13.83 1.93
N GLU A 559 6.51 13.82 1.95
CA GLU A 559 5.71 12.65 2.32
C GLU A 559 4.96 12.13 1.10
N LEU A 560 4.82 10.81 0.99
CA LEU A 560 4.12 10.22 -0.14
C LEU A 560 3.54 8.82 0.12
N THR A 561 2.47 8.55 -0.62
CA THR A 561 1.89 7.22 -0.81
C THR A 561 1.61 7.02 -2.29
N PHE A 562 2.38 6.14 -2.92
CA PHE A 562 2.17 5.73 -4.30
C PHE A 562 1.15 4.59 -4.36
N GLN A 563 0.15 4.77 -5.21
CA GLN A 563 -0.93 3.83 -5.45
C GLN A 563 -0.73 3.08 -6.76
N GLU A 564 -1.55 2.06 -6.97
CA GLU A 564 -1.65 1.42 -8.27
C GLU A 564 -2.17 2.37 -9.35
N ASN A 565 -1.92 2.02 -10.62
CA ASN A 565 -2.35 2.83 -11.76
C ASN A 565 -3.86 3.13 -11.70
N ASN A 566 -4.22 4.37 -12.05
CA ASN A 566 -5.55 5.01 -11.94
C ASN A 566 -6.00 5.43 -10.55
N ASN A 567 -5.37 4.95 -9.48
CA ASN A 567 -5.59 5.52 -8.17
C ASN A 567 -4.66 6.75 -8.01
N PRO A 568 -5.15 7.82 -7.36
CA PRO A 568 -4.32 8.99 -7.12
C PRO A 568 -3.19 8.64 -6.17
N ASP A 569 -1.96 8.91 -6.58
CA ASP A 569 -0.84 9.04 -5.65
C ASP A 569 -1.10 10.25 -4.75
N TYR A 570 -0.69 10.16 -3.49
CA TYR A 570 -0.79 11.24 -2.51
C TYR A 570 0.60 11.70 -2.12
N TYR A 571 0.79 13.01 -2.00
CA TYR A 571 2.07 13.58 -1.61
C TYR A 571 1.92 14.98 -1.04
N ASP A 572 2.89 15.37 -0.22
CA ASP A 572 3.01 16.72 0.32
C ASP A 572 4.44 17.06 0.77
N VAL A 573 4.58 18.30 1.25
CA VAL A 573 5.76 18.77 1.96
C VAL A 573 5.34 19.22 3.36
N SER A 574 6.02 18.68 4.37
CA SER A 574 5.77 18.93 5.77
C SER A 574 6.93 19.65 6.44
N ILE A 575 6.58 20.70 7.19
CA ILE A 575 7.48 21.53 7.98
C ILE A 575 7.06 21.57 9.45
N ILE A 576 6.24 20.60 9.88
CA ILE A 576 5.74 20.44 11.25
C ILE A 576 6.91 20.32 12.24
N ASN A 577 7.93 19.54 11.88
CA ASN A 577 9.09 19.26 12.73
C ASN A 577 10.28 20.20 12.47
N GLY A 578 10.14 21.18 11.57
CA GLY A 578 11.17 22.17 11.28
C GLY A 578 11.50 22.31 9.79
N VAL A 579 12.50 23.15 9.52
CA VAL A 579 12.92 23.51 8.15
C VAL A 579 14.43 23.60 8.08
N ASN A 580 15.05 22.74 7.29
CA ASN A 580 16.51 22.76 7.07
C ASN A 580 16.89 23.10 5.63
N PHE A 581 16.03 22.77 4.66
CA PHE A 581 16.12 23.14 3.25
C PHE A 581 14.75 23.54 2.75
N GLY A 582 14.69 24.40 1.73
CA GLY A 582 13.47 24.49 0.93
C GLY A 582 13.30 23.25 0.07
N LEU A 583 12.08 22.74 -0.05
CA LEU A 583 11.76 21.54 -0.83
C LEU A 583 10.58 21.82 -1.76
N SER A 584 10.82 21.71 -3.07
CA SER A 584 9.74 21.58 -4.04
C SER A 584 9.55 20.10 -4.38
N PHE A 585 8.33 19.59 -4.25
CA PHE A 585 8.01 18.20 -4.51
C PHE A 585 6.71 18.05 -5.31
N GLY A 586 6.80 17.33 -6.43
CA GLY A 586 5.66 17.03 -7.27
C GLY A 586 6.07 16.27 -8.52
N PRO A 587 5.13 15.96 -9.40
CA PRO A 587 5.43 15.29 -10.64
C PRO A 587 6.30 16.13 -11.59
N GLU A 588 7.18 15.47 -12.35
CA GLU A 588 7.98 16.13 -13.39
C GLU A 588 7.08 16.59 -14.56
N SER A 589 7.29 17.78 -15.10
CA SER A 589 6.47 18.33 -16.19
C SER A 589 6.42 17.47 -17.46
N SER A 590 7.46 16.68 -17.74
CA SER A 590 7.54 15.75 -18.87
C SER A 590 6.95 14.37 -18.58
N SER A 591 6.48 14.11 -17.36
CA SER A 591 5.90 12.83 -17.00
C SER A 591 4.50 12.66 -17.59
N THR A 592 4.19 11.45 -18.07
CA THR A 592 2.86 11.11 -18.59
C THR A 592 1.89 10.96 -17.42
N LEU A 593 1.21 12.04 -17.05
CA LEU A 593 0.26 12.07 -15.94
C LEU A 593 -1.08 12.64 -16.41
N ILE A 594 -2.16 12.19 -15.79
CA ILE A 594 -3.51 12.61 -16.16
C ILE A 594 -3.90 13.80 -15.29
N GLN A 595 -3.80 15.00 -15.83
CA GLN A 595 -4.40 16.18 -15.23
C GLN A 595 -5.90 16.20 -15.58
N THR A 596 -6.74 15.70 -14.67
CA THR A 596 -8.20 15.62 -14.87
C THR A 596 -8.92 16.95 -14.64
N SER A 597 -8.23 17.97 -14.07
CA SER A 597 -8.81 19.28 -13.80
C SER A 597 -7.76 20.40 -13.75
N ASN A 598 -8.20 21.65 -13.87
CA ASN A 598 -7.37 22.84 -13.66
C ASN A 598 -7.08 23.11 -12.15
N ASN A 599 -7.27 22.14 -11.27
CA ASN A 599 -7.00 22.26 -9.85
C ASN A 599 -5.49 22.16 -9.58
N ALA A 600 -4.91 23.18 -8.96
CA ALA A 600 -3.49 23.22 -8.63
C ALA A 600 -3.05 22.16 -7.59
N TYR A 601 -3.98 21.55 -6.85
CA TYR A 601 -3.69 20.39 -5.98
C TYR A 601 -3.67 19.05 -6.72
N ILE A 602 -4.02 19.02 -8.00
CA ILE A 602 -3.96 17.84 -8.84
C ILE A 602 -2.75 17.96 -9.76
N CYS A 603 -1.76 17.10 -9.52
CA CYS A 603 -0.46 17.09 -10.20
C CYS A 603 0.32 18.41 -10.08
N GLY A 604 0.10 19.16 -9.00
CA GLY A 604 0.85 20.37 -8.67
C GLY A 604 2.15 20.09 -7.92
N VAL A 605 2.89 21.15 -7.58
CA VAL A 605 4.18 21.05 -6.90
C VAL A 605 4.09 21.69 -5.52
N ALA A 606 4.08 20.88 -4.48
CA ALA A 606 4.16 21.35 -3.10
C ALA A 606 5.49 22.06 -2.87
N GLY A 607 5.47 23.23 -2.22
CA GLY A 607 6.68 23.99 -1.89
C GLY A 607 7.36 24.64 -3.09
N SER A 608 6.64 24.79 -4.21
CA SER A 608 7.14 25.39 -5.46
C SER A 608 7.65 26.82 -5.25
N LEU A 609 8.80 27.15 -5.85
CA LEU A 609 9.31 28.53 -5.94
C LEU A 609 8.54 29.40 -6.93
N GLU A 610 7.69 28.80 -7.74
CA GLU A 610 6.82 29.47 -8.70
C GLU A 610 5.36 29.35 -8.27
N SER A 611 4.60 30.42 -8.47
CA SER A 611 3.17 30.42 -8.20
C SER A 611 2.41 29.58 -9.22
N MET A 612 1.54 28.69 -8.76
CA MET A 612 0.61 27.94 -9.61
C MET A 612 -0.68 28.75 -9.77
N LEU A 613 -0.64 29.77 -10.64
CA LEU A 613 -1.75 30.72 -10.90
C LEU A 613 -2.79 30.14 -11.88
N ASN A 614 -4.01 30.71 -11.87
CA ASN A 614 -5.17 30.39 -12.72
C ASN A 614 -6.16 29.34 -12.16
N TRP A 615 -6.20 29.15 -10.84
CA TRP A 615 -7.20 28.30 -10.19
C TRP A 615 -7.94 29.04 -9.04
N PRO A 616 -9.29 29.08 -9.06
CA PRO A 616 -10.20 28.56 -10.10
C PRO A 616 -10.07 29.37 -11.40
N SER A 617 -10.27 28.67 -12.55
CA SER A 617 -10.09 29.21 -13.89
C SER A 617 -10.92 30.48 -14.10
N ASN A 618 -10.27 31.62 -14.37
CA ASN A 618 -10.79 33.01 -14.49
C ASN A 618 -10.45 33.98 -13.34
N THR A 619 -9.58 33.60 -12.41
CA THR A 619 -9.06 34.51 -11.37
C THR A 619 -7.55 34.71 -11.51
N THR A 620 -7.02 35.87 -11.10
CA THR A 620 -5.59 36.10 -10.83
C THR A 620 -5.11 35.41 -9.54
N SER A 621 -5.94 34.50 -8.99
CA SER A 621 -5.71 33.78 -7.74
C SER A 621 -5.24 32.36 -8.06
N GLY A 622 -4.35 31.81 -7.23
CA GLY A 622 -3.81 30.45 -7.33
C GLY A 622 -2.93 30.16 -6.13
N LEU A 623 -2.18 29.05 -6.16
CA LEU A 623 -1.26 28.72 -5.07
C LEU A 623 -0.04 29.64 -5.16
N PRO A 624 0.28 30.39 -4.10
CA PRO A 624 1.44 31.28 -4.12
C PRO A 624 2.74 30.48 -4.12
N ALA A 625 3.81 31.12 -4.60
CA ALA A 625 5.15 30.59 -4.47
C ALA A 625 5.58 30.49 -2.99
N ALA A 626 6.29 29.43 -2.65
CA ALA A 626 7.04 29.33 -1.42
C ALA A 626 8.24 30.27 -1.50
N SER A 627 8.33 31.19 -0.54
CA SER A 627 9.48 32.09 -0.42
C SER A 627 10.66 31.41 0.28
N TRP A 628 10.39 30.36 1.07
CA TRP A 628 11.32 29.72 2.01
C TRP A 628 12.03 30.69 2.96
N LYS A 629 11.43 31.87 3.13
CA LYS A 629 11.90 32.91 4.04
C LYS A 629 11.18 32.75 5.37
N MET A 630 11.81 31.98 6.25
CA MET A 630 11.29 31.63 7.56
C MET A 630 11.70 32.72 8.56
N LEU A 631 10.73 33.53 9.02
CA LEU A 631 11.00 34.66 9.90
C LEU A 631 10.00 34.71 11.06
N PRO A 632 10.29 34.02 12.18
CA PRO A 632 9.60 34.26 13.43
C PRO A 632 9.73 35.74 13.83
N ASP A 633 8.64 36.30 14.33
CA ASP A 633 8.56 37.68 14.82
C ASP A 633 8.09 37.71 16.29
N GLN A 634 7.93 38.92 16.84
CA GLN A 634 7.67 39.10 18.26
C GLN A 634 6.29 38.56 18.69
N ASN A 635 5.41 38.27 17.73
CA ASN A 635 4.11 37.63 17.97
C ASN A 635 4.17 36.11 17.76
N SER A 636 5.35 35.55 17.49
CA SER A 636 5.57 34.11 17.37
C SER A 636 5.94 33.46 18.70
N VAL A 637 6.08 34.24 19.78
CA VAL A 637 6.52 33.79 21.11
C VAL A 637 5.62 34.41 22.18
N TYR A 638 5.33 33.67 23.25
CA TYR A 638 4.49 34.12 24.35
C TYR A 638 5.26 35.05 25.33
N PRO A 639 4.61 36.12 25.85
CA PRO A 639 3.29 36.61 25.48
C PRO A 639 3.30 37.25 24.08
N PHE A 640 2.26 36.96 23.28
CA PHE A 640 2.13 37.40 21.89
C PHE A 640 1.76 38.90 21.78
N ASN A 641 2.56 39.77 22.39
CA ASN A 641 2.28 41.19 22.55
C ASN A 641 3.50 42.09 22.25
N GLY A 642 4.52 41.56 21.56
CA GLY A 642 5.73 42.31 21.24
C GLY A 642 6.75 42.45 22.37
N SER A 643 6.55 41.80 23.53
CA SER A 643 7.46 41.94 24.68
C SER A 643 8.82 41.24 24.50
N VAL A 644 8.98 40.42 23.47
CA VAL A 644 10.20 39.63 23.21
C VAL A 644 11.00 40.28 22.09
N ASN A 645 12.17 40.84 22.43
CA ASN A 645 13.02 41.60 21.49
C ASN A 645 13.74 40.73 20.46
N ASP A 646 13.94 39.44 20.75
CA ASP A 646 14.58 38.47 19.85
C ASP A 646 13.84 37.13 19.91
N PRO A 647 12.79 36.98 19.10
CA PRO A 647 12.00 35.75 19.04
C PRO A 647 12.70 34.64 18.24
N GLN A 648 13.61 34.99 17.33
CA GLN A 648 14.20 34.05 16.38
C GLN A 648 15.15 33.06 17.06
N ARG A 649 15.90 33.48 18.08
CA ARG A 649 16.77 32.56 18.86
C ARG A 649 16.04 31.33 19.39
N PHE A 650 14.74 31.44 19.67
CA PHE A 650 13.95 30.35 20.23
C PHE A 650 13.59 29.32 19.18
N TYR A 651 13.72 29.64 17.90
CA TYR A 651 13.42 28.75 16.78
C TYR A 651 14.67 28.36 15.99
N ARG A 652 15.88 28.80 16.36
CA ARG A 652 17.10 28.50 15.58
C ARG A 652 17.74 27.20 16.03
N TRP A 653 18.12 26.39 15.05
CA TRP A 653 19.14 25.36 15.21
C TRP A 653 20.47 25.86 14.66
N VAL A 654 21.54 25.69 15.43
CA VAL A 654 22.89 26.18 15.07
C VAL A 654 23.92 25.06 14.99
N ASP A 655 24.96 25.28 14.20
CA ASP A 655 26.09 24.36 14.09
C ASP A 655 27.05 24.43 15.29
N ASN A 656 28.15 23.65 15.22
CA ASN A 656 29.18 23.57 16.25
C ASN A 656 30.32 24.61 16.14
N ALA A 657 30.10 25.75 15.46
CA ALA A 657 31.17 26.73 15.20
C ALA A 657 31.75 27.41 16.45
N SER A 658 30.99 27.51 17.54
CA SER A 658 31.48 28.02 18.83
C SER A 658 30.98 27.18 20.01
N SER A 659 31.78 27.06 21.07
CA SER A 659 31.38 26.44 22.34
C SER A 659 30.77 27.42 23.35
N THR A 660 30.63 28.70 22.99
CA THR A 660 30.02 29.74 23.83
C THR A 660 28.54 29.47 24.02
N VAL A 661 28.13 29.17 25.25
CA VAL A 661 26.72 29.12 25.65
C VAL A 661 26.13 30.52 25.57
N CYS A 662 24.92 30.64 25.04
CA CYS A 662 24.23 31.92 24.90
C CYS A 662 22.81 31.84 25.44
N ASN A 663 22.29 33.00 25.85
CA ASN A 663 20.88 33.21 26.16
C ASN A 663 20.35 34.50 25.52
N ALA A 664 21.14 35.17 24.68
CA ALA A 664 20.80 36.33 23.88
C ALA A 664 21.78 36.46 22.69
N GLU A 665 21.33 37.10 21.60
CA GLU A 665 22.18 37.37 20.42
C GLU A 665 23.42 38.18 20.78
N SER A 666 23.33 39.06 21.78
CA SER A 666 24.46 39.87 22.24
C SER A 666 25.60 39.05 22.86
N ASN A 667 25.38 37.77 23.19
CA ASN A 667 26.46 36.86 23.59
C ASN A 667 27.30 36.40 22.40
N CYS A 668 26.78 36.50 21.18
CA CYS A 668 27.41 36.02 19.97
C CYS A 668 28.07 37.17 19.21
N SER A 669 29.20 36.87 18.56
CA SER A 669 30.00 37.84 17.81
C SER A 669 30.52 37.19 16.52
N GLY A 670 31.04 38.00 15.59
CA GLY A 670 31.63 37.48 14.35
C GLY A 670 30.61 36.89 13.37
N GLY A 671 29.36 37.36 13.39
CA GLY A 671 28.29 36.86 12.52
C GLY A 671 27.61 35.56 13.00
N LEU A 672 28.01 35.05 14.17
CA LEU A 672 27.32 33.95 14.83
C LEU A 672 26.03 34.42 15.51
N VAL A 673 25.06 33.53 15.63
CA VAL A 673 23.77 33.77 16.26
C VAL A 673 23.52 32.77 17.39
N CYS A 674 22.58 33.09 18.29
CA CYS A 674 22.20 32.20 19.37
C CYS A 674 21.11 31.23 18.91
N GLY A 675 21.26 29.94 19.22
CA GLY A 675 20.23 28.93 18.94
C GLY A 675 20.57 27.56 19.54
N TYR A 676 19.63 26.62 19.42
CA TYR A 676 19.73 25.29 19.99
C TYR A 676 20.63 24.36 19.17
N ARG A 677 21.28 23.43 19.87
CA ARG A 677 21.86 22.19 19.31
C ARG A 677 22.03 21.16 20.41
N LEU A 678 22.46 19.95 20.06
CA LEU A 678 22.86 18.93 21.04
C LEU A 678 24.03 19.44 21.91
N ASN A 679 23.94 19.18 23.22
CA ASN A 679 25.04 19.39 24.16
C ASN A 679 26.27 18.56 23.74
N SER A 680 27.47 19.09 23.96
CA SER A 680 28.76 18.46 23.66
C SER A 680 28.96 17.04 24.22
N VAL A 681 28.20 16.64 25.25
CA VAL A 681 28.24 15.26 25.79
C VAL A 681 27.53 14.26 24.88
N TYR A 682 26.53 14.71 24.11
CA TYR A 682 25.68 13.88 23.24
C TYR A 682 25.93 14.12 21.74
N SER A 683 26.97 14.89 21.40
CA SER A 683 27.39 15.09 20.01
C SER A 683 28.18 13.89 19.44
N SER A 684 28.31 12.80 20.18
CA SER A 684 28.78 11.52 19.64
C SER A 684 27.74 10.93 18.68
N GLU A 685 28.19 10.06 17.78
CA GLU A 685 27.31 9.29 16.89
C GLU A 685 26.17 8.57 17.64
N SER A 686 26.48 8.03 18.82
CA SER A 686 25.49 7.40 19.70
C SER A 686 24.45 8.36 20.25
N GLY A 687 24.81 9.62 20.54
CA GLY A 687 23.88 10.62 21.06
C GLY A 687 23.00 11.24 19.97
N ILE A 688 23.56 11.45 18.77
CA ILE A 688 22.81 11.89 17.58
C ILE A 688 21.69 10.89 17.22
N ASN A 689 21.94 9.60 17.40
CA ASN A 689 21.00 8.53 17.01
C ASN A 689 20.01 8.11 18.13
N GLN A 690 20.21 8.52 19.39
CA GLN A 690 19.38 8.14 20.54
C GLN A 690 18.47 9.28 21.02
N GLY A 691 17.55 9.75 20.16
CA GLY A 691 16.71 10.94 20.41
C GLY A 691 15.99 11.07 21.78
N THR A 692 15.94 10.02 22.61
CA THR A 692 15.34 10.02 23.96
C THR A 692 16.26 10.49 25.10
N ASN A 693 17.59 10.53 24.92
CA ASN A 693 18.55 10.99 25.93
C ASN A 693 19.26 12.30 25.54
N SER A 694 18.79 12.97 24.49
CA SER A 694 19.41 14.17 23.94
C SER A 694 19.15 15.38 24.83
N VAL A 695 20.19 15.95 25.43
CA VAL A 695 20.11 17.25 26.11
C VAL A 695 20.42 18.37 25.10
N TYR A 696 19.47 19.27 24.90
CA TYR A 696 19.62 20.43 24.03
C TYR A 696 20.09 21.65 24.84
N THR A 697 20.87 22.55 24.22
CA THR A 697 21.36 23.77 24.87
C THR A 697 21.58 24.85 23.83
N GLN A 698 21.42 26.12 24.22
CA GLN A 698 21.68 27.25 23.34
C GLN A 698 23.17 27.61 23.28
N TYR A 699 23.71 27.70 22.07
CA TYR A 699 25.10 28.09 21.79
C TYR A 699 25.15 29.14 20.69
N CYS A 700 26.27 29.87 20.63
CA CYS A 700 26.61 30.63 19.44
C CYS A 700 27.04 29.69 18.30
N GLY A 701 26.51 29.91 17.10
CA GLY A 701 26.88 29.15 15.92
C GLY A 701 26.31 29.77 14.64
N HIS A 702 26.56 29.13 13.50
CA HIS A 702 25.87 29.50 12.27
C HIS A 702 24.48 28.89 12.28
N HIS A 703 23.47 29.67 11.88
CA HIS A 703 22.12 29.17 11.70
C HIS A 703 22.06 28.19 10.52
N VAL A 704 21.50 27.00 10.74
CA VAL A 704 21.43 25.94 9.72
C VAL A 704 20.03 25.35 9.53
N ALA A 705 19.13 25.53 10.49
CA ALA A 705 17.73 25.11 10.38
C ALA A 705 16.82 25.88 11.34
N TRP A 706 15.54 25.91 11.02
CA TRP A 706 14.47 26.40 11.87
C TRP A 706 13.76 25.23 12.57
N LEU A 707 13.55 25.39 13.87
CA LEU A 707 12.73 24.55 14.74
C LEU A 707 11.28 25.03 14.71
N THR A 708 10.37 24.20 15.20
CA THR A 708 9.01 24.61 15.54
C THR A 708 8.79 24.50 17.05
N ALA A 709 7.71 25.12 17.54
CA ALA A 709 7.32 24.97 18.95
C ALA A 709 7.07 23.49 19.30
N ASP A 710 6.68 22.67 18.32
CA ASP A 710 6.41 21.23 18.50
C ASP A 710 7.71 20.49 18.80
N THR A 711 8.70 20.68 17.93
CA THR A 711 10.03 20.11 18.11
C THR A 711 10.63 20.48 19.46
N ILE A 712 10.49 21.75 19.87
CA ILE A 712 11.08 22.25 21.12
C ILE A 712 10.32 21.71 22.33
N ALA A 713 8.99 21.54 22.25
CA ALA A 713 8.22 20.89 23.31
C ALA A 713 8.71 19.45 23.57
N GLY A 714 9.19 18.77 22.53
CA GLY A 714 9.78 17.43 22.62
C GLY A 714 11.18 17.37 23.25
N PHE A 715 11.86 18.48 23.50
CA PHE A 715 13.24 18.50 24.02
C PHE A 715 13.36 18.16 25.52
N GLY A 716 12.26 18.14 26.26
CA GLY A 716 12.27 17.93 27.72
C GLY A 716 12.89 19.09 28.51
N ALA A 717 13.34 18.84 29.75
CA ALA A 717 13.92 19.87 30.60
C ALA A 717 15.27 20.37 30.05
N ILE A 718 15.31 21.63 29.62
CA ILE A 718 16.50 22.26 29.02
C ILE A 718 17.29 23.02 30.11
N PRO A 719 18.51 22.59 30.50
CA PRO A 719 19.28 23.27 31.53
C PRO A 719 19.60 24.72 31.15
N ASN A 720 19.49 25.64 32.11
CA ASN A 720 19.92 27.05 31.98
C ASN A 720 19.26 27.85 30.83
N THR A 721 18.07 27.46 30.38
CA THR A 721 17.30 28.22 29.39
C THR A 721 15.88 28.48 29.89
N THR A 722 15.20 29.44 29.28
CA THR A 722 13.78 29.66 29.52
C THR A 722 13.01 28.40 29.06
N PRO A 723 12.21 27.76 29.94
CA PRO A 723 11.51 26.52 29.57
C PRO A 723 10.56 26.74 28.39
N ALA A 724 10.46 25.76 27.49
CA ALA A 724 9.59 25.80 26.31
C ALA A 724 8.14 26.15 26.67
N GLU A 725 7.69 25.68 27.84
CA GLU A 725 6.36 25.92 28.37
C GLU A 725 6.07 27.39 28.62
N SER A 726 7.08 28.18 28.98
CA SER A 726 6.95 29.63 29.17
C SER A 726 7.08 30.42 27.87
N ILE A 727 7.79 29.89 26.88
CA ILE A 727 8.03 30.51 25.57
C ILE A 727 6.80 30.34 24.66
N PHE A 728 6.12 29.20 24.73
CA PHE A 728 4.99 28.86 23.84
C PHE A 728 3.67 28.61 24.60
N ASN A 729 3.62 28.96 25.89
CA ASN A 729 2.45 28.78 26.77
C ASN A 729 1.96 27.32 26.85
N LEU A 730 2.86 26.34 26.79
CA LEU A 730 2.50 24.92 26.66
C LEU A 730 1.73 24.35 27.86
N ASN A 731 1.84 24.99 29.03
CA ASN A 731 1.15 24.60 30.27
C ASN A 731 -0.30 25.08 30.35
N ALA A 732 -0.75 25.94 29.43
CA ALA A 732 -2.16 26.30 29.36
C ALA A 732 -3.01 25.06 29.08
N SER A 733 -4.05 24.87 29.88
CA SER A 733 -4.83 23.65 29.90
C SER A 733 -6.30 23.87 30.20
N TRP A 734 -7.12 22.90 29.78
CA TRP A 734 -8.58 22.94 29.90
C TRP A 734 -9.13 21.55 30.22
N ALA A 735 -10.26 21.51 30.93
CA ALA A 735 -10.94 20.25 31.23
C ALA A 735 -11.40 19.56 29.94
N ASN A 736 -11.18 18.24 29.85
CA ASN A 736 -11.63 17.45 28.71
C ASN A 736 -13.16 17.31 28.78
N PRO A 737 -13.90 17.65 27.70
CA PRO A 737 -15.35 17.54 27.69
C PRO A 737 -15.84 16.08 27.64
N VAL A 738 -14.96 15.11 27.32
CA VAL A 738 -15.27 13.69 27.36
C VAL A 738 -14.99 13.14 28.77
N ALA A 739 -16.02 12.57 29.39
CA ALA A 739 -15.92 12.09 30.77
C ALA A 739 -14.91 10.94 30.89
N GLY A 740 -14.02 11.04 31.87
CA GLY A 740 -12.97 10.04 32.13
C GLY A 740 -11.68 10.23 31.33
N GLU A 741 -11.65 11.18 30.40
CA GLU A 741 -10.45 11.49 29.61
C GLU A 741 -9.53 12.52 30.31
N PRO A 742 -8.22 12.49 30.03
CA PRO A 742 -7.25 13.37 30.67
C PRO A 742 -7.39 14.82 30.21
N THR A 743 -6.91 15.75 31.06
CA THR A 743 -6.85 17.20 30.77
C THR A 743 -6.12 17.49 29.46
N ILE A 744 -6.62 18.46 28.70
CA ILE A 744 -6.06 18.86 27.40
C ILE A 744 -5.10 20.02 27.62
N TYR A 745 -3.91 19.94 27.02
CA TYR A 745 -2.90 21.00 27.00
C TYR A 745 -2.73 21.58 25.59
N VAL A 746 -2.08 22.75 25.49
CA VAL A 746 -1.70 23.35 24.19
C VAL A 746 -0.94 22.37 23.30
N THR A 747 -0.04 21.54 23.85
CA THR A 747 0.70 20.53 23.10
C THR A 747 -0.21 19.49 22.46
N ASN A 748 -1.31 19.10 23.13
CA ASN A 748 -2.29 18.18 22.55
C ASN A 748 -3.03 18.81 21.38
N LEU A 749 -3.38 20.09 21.50
CA LEU A 749 -4.00 20.86 20.44
C LEU A 749 -3.05 21.08 19.24
N GLN A 750 -1.76 21.24 19.51
CA GLN A 750 -0.74 21.41 18.50
C GLN A 750 -0.47 20.13 17.71
N LEU A 751 -0.42 18.98 18.38
CA LEU A 751 -0.17 17.67 17.76
C LEU A 751 -1.44 16.93 17.30
N CYS A 752 -2.62 17.46 17.62
CA CYS A 752 -3.89 16.76 17.43
C CYS A 752 -3.90 15.36 18.07
N THR A 753 -3.57 15.29 19.37
CA THR A 753 -3.53 14.07 20.18
C THR A 753 -4.53 14.10 21.34
N ILE A 754 -4.73 12.96 22.02
CA ILE A 754 -5.69 12.80 23.11
C ILE A 754 -7.10 13.14 22.62
N ASN A 755 -7.70 12.23 21.86
CA ASN A 755 -9.07 12.29 21.34
C ASN A 755 -9.51 13.60 20.64
N THR A 756 -8.59 14.50 20.31
CA THR A 756 -8.82 15.69 19.50
C THR A 756 -9.02 15.33 18.03
N PHE A 757 -9.61 16.25 17.26
CA PHE A 757 -9.92 16.05 15.85
C PHE A 757 -9.59 17.28 15.00
N SER A 758 -9.35 17.08 13.70
CA SER A 758 -9.11 18.20 12.78
C SER A 758 -10.34 19.08 12.65
N SER A 759 -10.15 20.39 12.72
CA SER A 759 -11.18 21.41 12.49
C SER A 759 -11.81 21.36 11.09
N PHE A 760 -11.20 20.63 10.15
CA PHE A 760 -11.68 20.44 8.78
C PHE A 760 -12.44 19.11 8.56
N GLN A 761 -12.67 18.31 9.61
CA GLN A 761 -13.42 17.06 9.51
C GLN A 761 -14.93 17.30 9.31
N ASN A 762 -15.53 16.66 8.29
CA ASN A 762 -16.95 16.80 7.97
C ASN A 762 -17.72 15.45 7.95
N PRO A 763 -18.79 15.28 8.75
CA PRO A 763 -19.20 16.16 9.85
C PRO A 763 -18.19 16.10 11.00
N ALA A 764 -18.19 17.13 11.85
CA ALA A 764 -17.49 17.04 13.13
C ALA A 764 -18.02 15.82 13.93
N PRO A 765 -17.21 15.21 14.79
CA PRO A 765 -17.67 14.12 15.65
C PRO A 765 -18.94 14.50 16.42
N SER A 766 -19.82 13.54 16.71
CA SER A 766 -21.07 13.81 17.44
C SER A 766 -20.86 13.79 18.97
N GLY A 767 -21.67 14.56 19.71
CA GLY A 767 -21.66 14.55 21.18
C GLY A 767 -20.48 15.30 21.80
N SER A 768 -20.06 14.94 23.02
CA SER A 768 -18.95 15.60 23.72
C SER A 768 -17.61 15.50 22.98
N ALA A 769 -17.43 14.45 22.17
CA ALA A 769 -16.27 14.29 21.29
C ALA A 769 -16.25 15.32 20.14
N GLY A 770 -17.39 15.92 19.81
CA GLY A 770 -17.52 17.01 18.84
C GLY A 770 -17.31 18.42 19.39
N SER A 771 -16.94 18.54 20.67
CA SER A 771 -16.72 19.83 21.31
C SER A 771 -15.63 20.64 20.61
N SER A 772 -15.83 21.93 20.43
CA SER A 772 -14.83 22.82 19.83
C SER A 772 -13.53 22.89 20.64
N LEU A 773 -13.55 22.55 21.93
CA LEU A 773 -12.36 22.48 22.77
C LEU A 773 -11.40 21.35 22.34
N LEU A 774 -11.89 20.34 21.64
CA LEU A 774 -11.13 19.21 21.11
C LEU A 774 -10.73 19.39 19.65
N ALA A 775 -11.15 20.48 19.01
CA ALA A 775 -10.78 20.73 17.62
C ALA A 775 -9.35 21.29 17.54
N CYS A 776 -8.52 20.69 16.69
CA CYS A 776 -7.16 21.14 16.38
C CYS A 776 -7.14 21.79 15.01
N GLY A 777 -6.27 22.77 14.83
CA GLY A 777 -6.33 23.64 13.65
C GLY A 777 -7.53 24.60 13.71
N GLY A 778 -7.91 25.14 12.55
CA GLY A 778 -9.14 25.93 12.43
C GLY A 778 -8.95 27.35 11.94
N THR A 779 -7.78 27.68 11.38
CA THR A 779 -7.58 28.91 10.64
C THR A 779 -7.81 28.66 9.14
N LEU A 780 -8.60 29.51 8.50
CA LEU A 780 -8.59 29.57 7.05
C LEU A 780 -7.40 30.44 6.68
N TRP A 781 -6.36 29.85 6.10
CA TRP A 781 -5.18 30.55 5.59
C TRP A 781 -5.48 31.49 4.40
N SER A 782 -6.72 31.99 4.29
CA SER A 782 -7.28 32.91 3.29
C SER A 782 -6.42 34.12 2.92
N GLN A 783 -5.51 34.53 3.82
CA GLN A 783 -4.52 35.58 3.59
C GLN A 783 -3.30 35.13 2.76
N TYR A 784 -3.04 33.82 2.68
CA TYR A 784 -1.92 33.19 1.97
C TYR A 784 -2.39 32.23 0.88
N THR A 785 -3.44 31.44 1.13
CA THR A 785 -4.01 30.48 0.20
C THR A 785 -5.48 30.82 -0.06
N ARG A 786 -5.91 30.83 -1.34
CA ARG A 786 -7.33 30.94 -1.72
C ARG A 786 -7.73 29.67 -2.46
N GLY A 787 -8.73 28.96 -1.95
CA GLY A 787 -9.36 27.86 -2.68
C GLY A 787 -10.09 26.88 -1.78
N SER A 788 -11.33 26.54 -2.14
CA SER A 788 -12.10 25.48 -1.49
C SER A 788 -11.54 24.12 -1.94
N SER A 789 -10.70 23.51 -1.12
CA SER A 789 -10.24 22.12 -1.28
C SER A 789 -11.35 21.08 -1.06
N GLY A 790 -12.63 21.48 -1.07
CA GLY A 790 -13.78 20.64 -0.76
C GLY A 790 -14.01 20.43 0.75
N PHE A 791 -13.05 20.79 1.60
CA PHE A 791 -13.24 20.80 3.05
C PHE A 791 -13.60 22.19 3.53
N THR A 792 -14.61 22.24 4.39
CA THR A 792 -15.06 23.47 5.04
C THR A 792 -14.54 23.44 6.47
N LEU A 793 -14.11 24.58 6.99
CA LEU A 793 -13.89 24.71 8.42
C LEU A 793 -15.21 24.39 9.15
N VAL A 794 -15.25 23.26 9.85
CA VAL A 794 -16.49 22.77 10.50
C VAL A 794 -16.60 23.28 11.93
N THR A 795 -15.47 23.38 12.63
CA THR A 795 -15.40 23.82 14.03
C THR A 795 -14.14 24.66 14.25
N ASN A 796 -14.21 25.72 15.05
CA ASN A 796 -13.06 26.54 15.41
C ASN A 796 -12.78 26.48 16.91
N ASN A 797 -11.51 26.32 17.30
CA ASN A 797 -11.08 26.28 18.69
C ASN A 797 -10.31 27.55 19.08
N GLN A 798 -10.92 28.40 19.91
CA GLN A 798 -10.28 29.65 20.35
C GLN A 798 -8.96 29.41 21.09
N ASN A 799 -8.87 28.33 21.87
CA ASN A 799 -7.64 27.99 22.58
C ASN A 799 -6.49 27.66 21.62
N TRP A 800 -6.79 27.01 20.49
CA TRP A 800 -5.80 26.76 19.44
C TRP A 800 -5.39 28.06 18.75
N GLN A 801 -6.35 28.93 18.44
CA GLN A 801 -6.10 30.25 17.81
C GLN A 801 -5.21 31.14 18.69
N ASP A 802 -5.43 31.14 20.00
CA ASP A 802 -4.72 32.03 20.92
C ASP A 802 -3.32 31.51 21.29
N ASN A 803 -3.09 30.20 21.25
CA ASN A 803 -1.87 29.58 21.78
C ASN A 803 -1.00 28.89 20.72
N VAL A 804 -1.59 28.27 19.70
CA VAL A 804 -0.87 27.49 18.68
C VAL A 804 -0.65 28.30 17.41
N LEU A 805 -1.70 28.91 16.85
CA LEU A 805 -1.59 29.65 15.59
C LEU A 805 -0.45 30.68 15.55
N PRO A 806 -0.20 31.49 16.60
CA PRO A 806 0.83 32.51 16.56
C PRO A 806 2.24 31.90 16.41
N THR A 807 2.47 30.69 16.95
CA THR A 807 3.78 30.03 16.94
C THR A 807 4.14 29.42 15.57
N ILE A 808 3.16 29.22 14.69
CA ILE A 808 3.34 28.55 13.39
C ILE A 808 3.00 29.42 12.17
N ASN A 809 2.36 30.58 12.33
CA ASN A 809 1.95 31.45 11.21
C ASN A 809 3.12 31.83 10.28
N TRP A 810 4.32 32.03 10.82
CA TRP A 810 5.51 32.35 10.03
C TRP A 810 5.97 31.20 9.12
N LEU A 811 5.74 29.93 9.51
CA LEU A 811 6.02 28.75 8.69
C LEU A 811 5.15 28.75 7.44
N LYS A 812 3.84 28.94 7.62
CA LYS A 812 2.87 28.97 6.52
C LYS A 812 3.13 30.15 5.58
N ARG A 813 3.61 31.29 6.08
CA ARG A 813 4.06 32.41 5.23
C ARG A 813 5.27 32.04 4.37
N GLY A 814 6.21 31.27 4.93
CA GLY A 814 7.41 30.81 4.23
C GLY A 814 7.09 29.78 3.13
N CYS A 815 6.19 28.84 3.42
CA CYS A 815 5.65 27.87 2.47
C CYS A 815 4.13 27.72 2.61
N PRO A 816 3.33 28.43 1.80
CA PRO A 816 1.87 28.38 1.93
C PRO A 816 1.22 27.05 1.57
N THR A 817 1.90 26.20 0.79
CA THR A 817 1.39 24.88 0.38
C THR A 817 1.94 23.73 1.22
N CYS A 818 2.68 24.02 2.30
CA CYS A 818 3.27 23.00 3.17
C CYS A 818 2.40 22.76 4.41
N TYR A 819 2.47 21.54 4.96
CA TYR A 819 1.92 21.21 6.27
C TYR A 819 2.71 21.89 7.38
N SER A 820 2.04 22.71 8.18
CA SER A 820 2.62 23.42 9.32
C SER A 820 2.23 22.84 10.68
N TYR A 821 1.21 21.97 10.72
CA TYR A 821 0.78 21.18 11.87
C TYR A 821 0.04 19.91 11.41
N PRO A 822 -0.17 18.88 12.25
CA PRO A 822 -0.90 17.67 11.87
C PRO A 822 -2.35 17.96 11.47
N PHE A 823 -2.79 17.37 10.35
CA PHE A 823 -4.10 17.68 9.77
C PHE A 823 -4.30 19.18 9.51
N ASP A 824 -3.24 19.87 9.04
CA ASP A 824 -3.33 21.22 8.45
C ASP A 824 -4.45 21.27 7.40
N ASP A 825 -4.80 22.47 7.00
CA ASP A 825 -5.81 22.64 5.99
C ASP A 825 -5.47 21.84 4.72
N PRO A 826 -6.49 21.44 3.96
CA PRO A 826 -6.26 20.60 2.79
C PRO A 826 -5.60 21.35 1.63
N THR A 827 -5.07 22.55 1.86
CA THR A 827 -4.18 23.25 0.93
C THR A 827 -2.76 22.70 0.94
N SER A 828 -2.51 21.66 1.74
CA SER A 828 -1.20 21.06 1.95
C SER A 828 -1.07 19.65 1.35
N THR A 829 -2.18 18.99 0.95
CA THR A 829 -2.14 17.68 0.28
C THR A 829 -2.29 17.82 -1.21
N PHE A 830 -1.43 17.13 -1.97
CA PHE A 830 -1.54 17.02 -3.41
C PHE A 830 -1.86 15.59 -3.81
N THR A 831 -2.56 15.46 -4.93
CA THR A 831 -2.84 14.17 -5.55
C THR A 831 -2.39 14.17 -6.98
N CYS A 832 -2.05 13.02 -7.55
CA CYS A 832 -1.87 12.93 -9.00
C CYS A 832 -2.18 11.54 -9.49
N VAL A 833 -2.86 11.44 -10.64
CA VAL A 833 -3.14 10.15 -11.27
C VAL A 833 -2.09 9.89 -12.34
N PRO A 834 -1.26 8.86 -12.18
CA PRO A 834 -0.25 8.54 -13.17
C PRO A 834 -0.86 7.86 -14.38
N SER A 835 -0.39 8.26 -15.57
CA SER A 835 -0.76 7.56 -16.80
C SER A 835 -0.07 6.19 -16.80
N ALA A 836 -0.83 5.15 -17.13
CA ALA A 836 -0.31 3.79 -17.18
C ALA A 836 0.49 3.55 -18.47
N THR A 837 1.65 4.19 -18.64
CA THR A 837 2.48 3.93 -19.82
C THR A 837 3.50 2.84 -19.53
N ALA A 838 3.35 1.67 -20.18
CA ALA A 838 4.23 0.52 -19.98
C ALA A 838 5.71 0.88 -20.22
N GLY A 839 6.56 0.60 -19.24
CA GLY A 839 8.02 0.77 -19.33
C GLY A 839 8.54 2.20 -19.16
N LYS A 840 7.68 3.17 -18.82
CA LYS A 840 8.09 4.52 -18.40
C LYS A 840 7.51 4.80 -17.02
N PRO A 841 8.33 4.82 -15.95
CA PRO A 841 7.82 5.18 -14.63
C PRO A 841 7.30 6.62 -14.63
N ALA A 842 6.25 6.89 -13.86
CA ALA A 842 5.94 8.26 -13.51
C ALA A 842 7.05 8.78 -12.59
N VAL A 843 7.61 9.93 -12.95
CA VAL A 843 8.75 10.54 -12.25
C VAL A 843 8.25 11.72 -11.44
N TYR A 844 8.61 11.73 -10.16
CA TYR A 844 8.43 12.85 -9.25
C TYR A 844 9.78 13.53 -9.05
N ASP A 845 9.82 14.85 -9.05
CA ASP A 845 11.01 15.64 -8.78
C ASP A 845 10.93 16.23 -7.38
N ALA A 846 11.99 16.01 -6.60
CA ALA A 846 12.20 16.53 -5.26
C ALA A 846 13.44 17.42 -5.29
N SER A 847 13.22 18.72 -5.35
CA SER A 847 14.28 19.72 -5.51
C SER A 847 14.53 20.45 -4.19
N PHE A 848 15.74 20.32 -3.67
CA PHE A 848 16.19 21.01 -2.46
C PHE A 848 16.88 22.34 -2.80
N VAL A 849 16.59 23.39 -2.04
CA VAL A 849 17.22 24.72 -2.15
C VAL A 849 17.61 25.25 -0.77
N ASP A 850 18.54 26.20 -0.73
CA ASP A 850 18.88 26.88 0.51
C ASP A 850 17.70 27.72 1.03
N ILE A 851 17.46 27.69 2.35
CA ILE A 851 16.50 28.57 3.01
C ILE A 851 17.01 30.02 2.99
N LYS A 852 16.08 31.00 2.92
CA LYS A 852 16.40 32.42 2.73
C LYS A 852 16.27 33.27 3.99
#